data_AF-A0ABD2PF81-F1
#
_entry.id   AF-A0ABD2PF81-F1
#
_cell.length_a   1.000
_cell.length_b   1.000
_cell.length_c   1.000
_cell.angle_alpha   90.00
_cell.angle_beta   90.00
_cell.angle_gamma   90.00
#
_symmetry.space_group_name_H-M   'P 1'
#
loop_
_entity.id
_entity.type
_entity.pdbx_description
1 polymer ?
#
loop_
_entity_poly.entity_id
_entity_poly.type
_entity_poly.pdbx_seq_one_letter_code
_entity_poly.pdbx_strand_id
1 'polypeptide(L)'
;MNPTANETRTLDVEMGTKSDDISDSKESDDENLEICVLFKDDEQSNDTKFAENQSEYSNEDHHKSSLHSHLDEPSKENACEEKDFEKLRNFAYTFFTKSEELEEKCKDLEGTVKELRKNLQKTKIQKEEAVKDKENMVIKYAVGEKKLLAEMQLKEKGEKKCKDLTREKEILQHKVQTMVAEKSRICQMFDNKVHEIKSLQQDYDRLKSDMSSKENELKWCQNNLKNEIELHKESQKTIETLNKKIFEANEQIEQSKRDAQEAIRSFKYSEENNAFLLDQRCKEQQASLILIKHERDDRENQVKNLQSTLERLQSKQRDLLQENNDLYQKVQTLERERLESRQKLSELRGCADQQLQDAADLQMKTAQLEQHKLQLINEQEQLKACSEQMNILKARNSDLESDVESCRKREAELLLFTQQLTDKNVKLQSEFTSLETKVHQLTSEQTLIKRSTKEHETKTAMLLGQLSEQKQKHLEEVESLKKSLNEHIQQNAQLKQDLFDQRGENSIIKRKYELSLKEVQKELQHCRKNLDGFKNTDRSSSSSSSSLSGDKANAYSEDNVKVIQPDAEIDRQTLIEHIVKLQRISARKSEKIDFLEEHINTLIAELQKKSKLLQIYMLREQTGTLTSDKMDNSKADLAKLNGVMASMYSSRVADEHLTLELSLDINRKLQAVLEDALLKNITLKKNVDTLGQEIDRLNKLLKC
;
A
#
# COMPACT_ATOMS: atom_id res chain seq x y z
N MET A 1 75.51 -30.34 -42.20
CA MET A 1 75.81 -29.28 -43.19
C MET A 1 75.57 -27.93 -42.52
N ASN A 2 76.19 -26.85 -43.03
CA ASN A 2 76.30 -25.55 -42.34
C ASN A 2 75.19 -24.53 -42.78
N PRO A 3 75.06 -23.36 -42.11
CA PRO A 3 73.74 -22.76 -41.84
C PRO A 3 73.60 -21.26 -42.20
N THR A 4 72.49 -20.67 -41.75
CA THR A 4 72.20 -19.23 -41.56
C THR A 4 71.13 -19.15 -40.44
N ALA A 5 71.14 -18.29 -39.40
CA ALA A 5 71.45 -16.85 -39.25
C ALA A 5 70.50 -15.96 -40.06
N ASN A 6 69.82 -14.93 -39.55
CA ASN A 6 69.93 -14.13 -38.31
C ASN A 6 68.52 -14.00 -37.63
N GLU A 7 68.20 -13.21 -36.59
CA GLU A 7 68.83 -12.02 -35.98
C GLU A 7 68.43 -11.86 -34.48
N THR A 8 69.06 -10.93 -33.74
CA THR A 8 68.80 -10.69 -32.30
C THR A 8 68.57 -9.21 -31.95
N ARG A 9 67.64 -8.95 -31.02
CA ARG A 9 67.49 -7.74 -30.16
C ARG A 9 66.41 -8.06 -29.09
N THR A 10 66.49 -7.81 -27.78
CA THR A 10 67.11 -6.76 -26.92
C THR A 10 66.54 -5.36 -27.14
N LEU A 11 66.13 -4.59 -26.12
CA LEU A 11 66.04 -4.82 -24.66
C LEU A 11 65.05 -3.80 -24.02
N ASP A 12 64.70 -4.01 -22.74
CA ASP A 12 64.09 -3.06 -21.77
C ASP A 12 62.66 -2.51 -22.07
N VAL A 13 61.71 -2.38 -21.13
CA VAL A 13 61.68 -1.93 -19.72
C VAL A 13 61.77 -0.40 -19.57
N GLU A 14 60.61 0.24 -19.36
CA GLU A 14 60.52 1.52 -18.63
C GLU A 14 59.15 1.66 -17.94
N MET A 15 59.08 2.39 -16.82
CA MET A 15 57.84 2.59 -16.04
C MET A 15 57.19 3.94 -16.35
N GLY A 16 55.85 3.97 -16.46
CA GLY A 16 55.07 5.18 -16.72
C GLY A 16 54.10 5.51 -15.58
N THR A 17 54.59 6.05 -14.47
CA THR A 17 53.75 6.65 -13.43
C THR A 17 53.12 7.95 -13.93
N LYS A 18 51.82 8.14 -13.70
CA LYS A 18 51.16 9.45 -13.77
C LYS A 18 50.25 9.68 -12.58
N SER A 19 50.78 10.44 -11.63
CA SER A 19 50.00 11.25 -10.68
C SER A 19 49.80 12.65 -11.31
N ASP A 20 49.09 13.52 -10.59
CA ASP A 20 49.09 14.98 -10.75
C ASP A 20 48.47 15.53 -12.07
N ASP A 21 47.78 16.67 -12.12
CA ASP A 21 47.17 17.47 -11.05
C ASP A 21 46.08 18.38 -11.66
N ILE A 22 44.84 18.32 -11.16
CA ILE A 22 43.89 19.46 -11.22
C ILE A 22 43.03 19.44 -9.94
N SER A 23 43.47 20.20 -8.95
CA SER A 23 42.55 20.81 -8.00
C SER A 23 41.92 22.05 -8.64
N ASP A 24 40.60 22.17 -8.62
CA ASP A 24 40.01 23.48 -8.38
C ASP A 24 38.73 23.37 -7.55
N SER A 25 38.44 24.45 -6.83
CA SER A 25 37.52 24.52 -5.71
C SER A 25 36.13 25.00 -6.11
N LYS A 26 35.12 24.49 -5.41
CA LYS A 26 34.21 25.36 -4.64
C LYS A 26 33.42 24.57 -3.61
N GLU A 27 33.36 25.13 -2.41
CA GLU A 27 32.58 24.63 -1.30
C GLU A 27 31.11 25.00 -1.45
N SER A 28 30.27 24.32 -0.67
CA SER A 28 28.89 24.70 -0.41
C SER A 28 28.82 25.91 0.53
N ASP A 29 27.86 26.80 0.29
CA ASP A 29 27.21 27.55 1.35
C ASP A 29 25.69 27.43 1.17
N ASP A 30 25.01 26.91 2.19
CA ASP A 30 23.59 27.20 2.44
C ASP A 30 23.51 28.58 3.09
N GLU A 31 22.51 29.41 2.76
CA GLU A 31 21.74 30.10 3.82
C GLU A 31 20.41 30.73 3.35
N ASN A 32 19.47 30.73 4.30
CA ASN A 32 18.34 31.65 4.48
C ASN A 32 17.33 31.90 3.34
N LEU A 33 16.17 31.25 3.50
CA LEU A 33 14.88 31.96 3.38
C LEU A 33 14.80 33.03 4.47
N GLU A 34 14.54 34.28 4.10
CA GLU A 34 13.90 35.26 4.99
C GLU A 34 12.64 35.85 4.32
N ILE A 35 11.70 36.32 5.13
CA ILE A 35 10.34 36.70 4.74
C ILE A 35 10.06 38.15 5.20
N CYS A 36 9.08 38.78 4.54
CA CYS A 36 8.33 40.00 4.90
C CYS A 36 8.79 41.37 4.34
N VAL A 37 7.87 41.92 3.53
CA VAL A 37 7.32 43.30 3.61
C VAL A 37 8.17 44.46 3.05
N LEU A 38 7.68 45.02 1.94
CA LEU A 38 7.00 46.32 2.01
C LEU A 38 5.96 46.50 0.88
N PHE A 39 4.94 47.32 1.15
CA PHE A 39 3.94 47.75 0.16
C PHE A 39 4.54 48.72 -0.85
N LYS A 40 4.01 48.71 -2.07
CA LYS A 40 3.70 49.94 -2.82
C LYS A 40 2.55 49.69 -3.78
N ASP A 41 1.47 50.42 -3.59
CA ASP A 41 0.35 50.52 -4.52
C ASP A 41 0.73 51.42 -5.71
N ASP A 42 0.13 51.17 -6.88
CA ASP A 42 -0.27 52.20 -7.86
C ASP A 42 -1.14 51.50 -8.93
N GLU A 43 -2.46 51.72 -8.86
CA GLU A 43 -3.40 51.19 -9.86
C GLU A 43 -3.44 52.11 -11.09
N GLN A 44 -3.10 51.59 -12.27
CA GLN A 44 -3.39 52.28 -13.54
C GLN A 44 -4.77 51.86 -14.06
N SER A 45 -5.69 52.82 -14.09
CA SER A 45 -7.09 52.64 -14.49
C SER A 45 -7.26 52.45 -16.00
N ASN A 46 -7.98 51.40 -16.38
CA ASN A 46 -8.85 51.32 -17.57
C ASN A 46 -10.12 50.56 -17.09
N ASP A 47 -11.34 51.02 -17.34
CA ASP A 47 -11.89 51.14 -18.69
C ASP A 47 -13.09 52.12 -18.80
N THR A 48 -13.42 52.44 -20.05
CA THR A 48 -14.68 53.06 -20.53
C THR A 48 -15.95 52.27 -20.10
N LYS A 49 -17.18 52.81 -20.04
CA LYS A 49 -17.97 53.49 -21.12
C LYS A 49 -19.40 53.84 -20.65
N PHE A 50 -20.09 54.74 -21.39
CA PHE A 50 -21.57 54.86 -21.50
C PHE A 50 -22.38 55.24 -20.22
N ALA A 51 -23.55 55.90 -20.28
CA ALA A 51 -24.24 56.66 -21.34
C ALA A 51 -25.27 57.62 -20.69
N GLU A 52 -25.91 58.50 -21.49
CA GLU A 52 -27.28 59.04 -21.26
C GLU A 52 -27.51 59.99 -20.05
N ASN A 53 -28.44 60.97 -20.08
CA ASN A 53 -29.13 61.65 -21.19
C ASN A 53 -29.69 63.02 -20.70
N GLN A 54 -30.40 63.74 -21.58
CA GLN A 54 -31.38 64.82 -21.29
C GLN A 54 -30.86 66.12 -20.64
N SER A 55 -30.85 67.18 -21.46
CA SER A 55 -31.13 68.55 -21.02
C SER A 55 -31.99 69.27 -22.05
N GLU A 56 -33.20 68.76 -22.30
CA GLU A 56 -34.23 69.51 -23.01
C GLU A 56 -34.82 70.56 -22.06
N TYR A 57 -34.80 71.83 -22.46
CA TYR A 57 -35.54 72.90 -21.80
C TYR A 57 -36.48 73.54 -22.82
N SER A 58 -37.75 73.17 -22.74
CA SER A 58 -38.83 73.75 -23.53
C SER A 58 -39.23 75.13 -22.99
N ASN A 59 -39.75 75.99 -23.87
CA ASN A 59 -40.29 77.29 -23.49
C ASN A 59 -41.52 77.15 -22.58
N GLU A 60 -41.76 78.15 -21.72
CA GLU A 60 -43.05 78.85 -21.76
C GLU A 60 -42.92 80.30 -21.27
N ASP A 61 -43.73 81.19 -21.84
CA ASP A 61 -43.68 82.64 -21.62
C ASP A 61 -44.47 83.09 -20.38
N HIS A 62 -44.12 84.24 -19.80
CA HIS A 62 -45.01 85.43 -19.81
C HIS A 62 -44.43 86.63 -19.04
N HIS A 63 -43.79 87.55 -19.77
CA HIS A 63 -43.84 88.98 -19.43
C HIS A 63 -44.87 89.65 -20.35
N LYS A 64 -46.01 90.09 -19.79
CA LYS A 64 -46.91 91.04 -20.46
C LYS A 64 -47.05 92.30 -19.62
N SER A 65 -46.51 93.38 -20.16
CA SER A 65 -46.72 94.74 -19.68
C SER A 65 -47.90 95.39 -20.39
N SER A 66 -48.47 96.41 -19.74
CA SER A 66 -49.18 97.54 -20.34
C SER A 66 -50.69 97.47 -20.62
N LEU A 67 -51.34 98.59 -20.27
CA LEU A 67 -52.52 99.22 -20.88
C LEU A 67 -53.89 98.49 -20.88
N HIS A 68 -54.71 98.82 -19.87
CA HIS A 68 -56.10 99.21 -20.17
C HIS A 68 -56.76 100.12 -19.11
N SER A 69 -57.09 101.36 -19.49
CA SER A 69 -58.34 102.08 -19.15
C SER A 69 -58.30 103.50 -19.74
N HIS A 70 -59.44 104.01 -20.19
CA HIS A 70 -59.61 105.33 -20.82
C HIS A 70 -60.94 105.96 -20.37
N LEU A 71 -61.17 107.24 -20.74
CA LEU A 71 -62.35 108.09 -20.50
C LEU A 71 -62.34 108.99 -19.25
N ASP A 72 -61.86 110.21 -19.49
CA ASP A 72 -62.58 111.49 -19.38
C ASP A 72 -62.95 112.15 -18.03
N GLU A 73 -62.86 113.49 -18.10
CA GLU A 73 -63.26 114.56 -17.17
C GLU A 73 -64.79 114.63 -16.90
N PRO A 74 -65.32 115.42 -15.90
CA PRO A 74 -64.73 116.69 -15.43
C PRO A 74 -64.84 117.09 -13.93
N SER A 75 -63.97 118.05 -13.60
CA SER A 75 -64.17 119.20 -12.68
C SER A 75 -64.58 119.02 -11.20
N LYS A 76 -63.61 119.36 -10.33
CA LYS A 76 -63.72 120.23 -9.13
C LYS A 76 -64.75 119.90 -8.03
N GLU A 77 -64.26 119.44 -6.87
CA GLU A 77 -64.14 120.24 -5.63
C GLU A 77 -63.45 119.45 -4.48
N ASN A 78 -63.22 120.10 -3.33
CA ASN A 78 -62.89 119.50 -2.01
C ASN A 78 -61.52 118.81 -1.80
N ALA A 79 -60.45 119.61 -1.71
CA ALA A 79 -59.11 119.17 -1.30
C ALA A 79 -58.98 118.98 0.24
N CYS A 80 -59.54 117.89 0.80
CA CYS A 80 -59.45 117.57 2.23
C CYS A 80 -59.00 116.12 2.58
N GLU A 81 -59.20 115.15 1.68
CA GLU A 81 -58.98 113.71 1.99
C GLU A 81 -57.57 113.19 1.62
N GLU A 82 -56.79 113.98 0.88
CA GLU A 82 -55.52 113.60 0.25
C GLU A 82 -54.42 113.20 1.25
N LYS A 83 -54.46 113.71 2.48
CA LYS A 83 -53.38 113.54 3.48
C LYS A 83 -53.38 112.21 4.24
N ASP A 84 -54.51 111.50 4.31
CA ASP A 84 -54.59 110.22 5.01
C ASP A 84 -54.44 109.03 4.05
N PHE A 85 -54.87 109.18 2.80
CA PHE A 85 -54.49 108.24 1.72
C PHE A 85 -52.98 108.15 1.55
N GLU A 86 -52.26 109.28 1.53
CA GLU A 86 -50.82 109.26 1.32
C GLU A 86 -50.05 108.64 2.51
N LYS A 87 -50.56 108.74 3.75
CA LYS A 87 -50.01 107.99 4.90
C LYS A 87 -50.22 106.48 4.74
N LEU A 88 -51.43 106.06 4.37
CA LEU A 88 -51.78 104.66 4.21
C LEU A 88 -50.99 104.01 3.05
N ARG A 89 -50.78 104.77 1.97
CA ARG A 89 -49.95 104.42 0.82
C ARG A 89 -48.47 104.25 1.22
N ASN A 90 -47.92 105.18 1.99
CA ASN A 90 -46.55 105.05 2.50
C ASN A 90 -46.40 103.87 3.46
N PHE A 91 -47.37 103.62 4.34
CA PHE A 91 -47.37 102.44 5.21
C PHE A 91 -47.39 101.14 4.38
N ALA A 92 -48.30 101.04 3.40
CA ALA A 92 -48.38 99.90 2.49
C ALA A 92 -47.06 99.69 1.71
N TYR A 93 -46.41 100.75 1.24
CA TYR A 93 -45.12 100.67 0.56
C TYR A 93 -43.99 100.18 1.50
N THR A 94 -43.94 100.68 2.74
CA THR A 94 -42.99 100.16 3.75
C THR A 94 -43.27 98.72 4.16
N PHE A 95 -44.53 98.27 4.14
CA PHE A 95 -44.90 96.89 4.44
C PHE A 95 -44.56 95.95 3.26
N PHE A 96 -44.82 96.40 2.03
CA PHE A 96 -44.49 95.65 0.81
C PHE A 96 -42.99 95.42 0.68
N THR A 97 -42.19 96.49 0.79
CA THR A 97 -40.71 96.39 0.79
C THR A 97 -40.18 95.54 1.95
N LYS A 98 -40.83 95.55 3.13
CA LYS A 98 -40.49 94.62 4.22
C LYS A 98 -40.86 93.16 3.92
N SER A 99 -41.91 92.93 3.14
CA SER A 99 -42.31 91.60 2.68
C SER A 99 -41.33 91.06 1.64
N GLU A 100 -40.91 91.88 0.67
CA GLU A 100 -39.86 91.52 -0.31
C GLU A 100 -38.53 91.21 0.40
N GLU A 101 -38.12 92.07 1.34
CA GLU A 101 -36.96 91.85 2.21
C GLU A 101 -37.01 90.53 2.99
N LEU A 102 -38.19 90.03 3.34
CA LEU A 102 -38.38 88.76 4.06
C LEU A 102 -38.45 87.58 3.11
N GLU A 103 -39.06 87.74 1.93
CA GLU A 103 -39.09 86.71 0.90
C GLU A 103 -37.70 86.43 0.31
N GLU A 104 -36.88 87.46 0.12
CA GLU A 104 -35.47 87.34 -0.28
C GLU A 104 -34.65 86.60 0.80
N LYS A 105 -34.77 86.98 2.07
CA LYS A 105 -34.14 86.27 3.19
C LYS A 105 -34.62 84.82 3.33
N CYS A 106 -35.88 84.52 3.00
CA CYS A 106 -36.39 83.16 2.94
C CYS A 106 -35.77 82.35 1.78
N LYS A 107 -35.54 82.97 0.61
CA LYS A 107 -34.83 82.34 -0.52
C LYS A 107 -33.36 82.07 -0.20
N ASP A 108 -32.68 82.97 0.50
CA ASP A 108 -31.31 82.76 1.00
C ASP A 108 -31.24 81.65 2.07
N LEU A 109 -32.20 81.61 2.99
CA LEU A 109 -32.31 80.54 3.98
C LEU A 109 -32.63 79.18 3.32
N GLU A 110 -33.46 79.15 2.28
CA GLU A 110 -33.64 77.94 1.47
C GLU A 110 -32.34 77.54 0.74
N GLY A 111 -31.63 78.49 0.13
CA GLY A 111 -30.36 78.24 -0.57
C GLY A 111 -29.30 77.65 0.36
N THR A 112 -29.10 78.27 1.53
CA THR A 112 -28.19 77.76 2.55
C THR A 112 -28.63 76.42 3.13
N VAL A 113 -29.92 76.17 3.35
CA VAL A 113 -30.44 74.84 3.75
C VAL A 113 -30.22 73.79 2.65
N LYS A 114 -30.39 74.13 1.37
CA LYS A 114 -30.12 73.23 0.23
C LYS A 114 -28.62 72.88 0.15
N GLU A 115 -27.73 73.86 0.30
CA GLU A 115 -26.27 73.63 0.27
C GLU A 115 -25.77 72.89 1.53
N LEU A 116 -26.33 73.17 2.72
CA LEU A 116 -26.03 72.40 3.93
C LEU A 116 -26.50 70.94 3.81
N ARG A 117 -27.67 70.67 3.20
CA ARG A 117 -28.13 69.29 2.91
C ARG A 117 -27.19 68.59 1.93
N LYS A 118 -26.74 69.26 0.87
CA LYS A 118 -25.79 68.73 -0.11
C LYS A 118 -24.43 68.41 0.51
N ASN A 119 -23.90 69.27 1.37
CA ASN A 119 -22.65 69.01 2.08
C ASN A 119 -22.79 67.92 3.16
N LEU A 120 -23.93 67.84 3.86
CA LEU A 120 -24.26 66.71 4.75
C LEU A 120 -24.27 65.38 3.97
N GLN A 121 -24.89 65.36 2.78
CA GLN A 121 -24.94 64.18 1.93
C GLN A 121 -23.55 63.78 1.42
N LYS A 122 -22.73 64.74 0.96
CA LYS A 122 -21.33 64.49 0.57
C LYS A 122 -20.49 63.92 1.72
N THR A 123 -20.63 64.48 2.93
CA THR A 123 -19.94 64.01 4.13
C THR A 123 -20.39 62.61 4.56
N LYS A 124 -21.67 62.26 4.37
CA LYS A 124 -22.16 60.88 4.59
C LYS A 124 -21.52 59.90 3.62
N ILE A 125 -21.50 60.20 2.32
CA ILE A 125 -20.89 59.34 1.30
C ILE A 125 -19.41 59.10 1.62
N GLN A 126 -18.65 60.15 1.92
CA GLN A 126 -17.23 60.05 2.28
C GLN A 126 -17.00 59.24 3.58
N LYS A 127 -17.94 59.29 4.54
CA LYS A 127 -17.89 58.46 5.75
C LYS A 127 -18.18 56.99 5.42
N GLU A 128 -19.16 56.70 4.57
CA GLU A 128 -19.53 55.34 4.16
C GLU A 128 -18.42 54.69 3.31
N GLU A 129 -17.73 55.49 2.49
CA GLU A 129 -16.54 55.13 1.73
C GLU A 129 -15.35 54.79 2.65
N ALA A 130 -14.99 55.68 3.58
CA ALA A 130 -13.93 55.42 4.57
C ALA A 130 -14.24 54.25 5.53
N VAL A 131 -15.52 53.92 5.77
CA VAL A 131 -15.92 52.70 6.50
C VAL A 131 -15.67 51.45 5.65
N LYS A 132 -16.08 51.45 4.37
CA LYS A 132 -15.80 50.35 3.44
C LYS A 132 -14.30 50.11 3.27
N ASP A 133 -13.49 51.16 3.18
CA ASP A 133 -12.03 51.00 3.06
C ASP A 133 -11.41 50.38 4.31
N LYS A 134 -11.92 50.74 5.50
CA LYS A 134 -11.51 50.11 6.75
C LYS A 134 -11.92 48.63 6.81
N GLU A 135 -13.13 48.30 6.39
CA GLU A 135 -13.63 46.92 6.32
C GLU A 135 -12.83 46.09 5.30
N ASN A 136 -12.62 46.63 4.10
CA ASN A 136 -11.75 46.06 3.06
C ASN A 136 -10.33 45.82 3.55
N MET A 137 -9.75 46.76 4.31
CA MET A 137 -8.41 46.59 4.87
C MET A 137 -8.36 45.50 5.94
N VAL A 138 -9.35 45.41 6.83
CA VAL A 138 -9.46 44.29 7.79
C VAL A 138 -9.58 42.94 7.07
N ILE A 139 -10.34 42.88 5.96
CA ILE A 139 -10.42 41.68 5.12
C ILE A 139 -9.07 41.36 4.46
N LYS A 140 -8.36 42.36 3.90
CA LYS A 140 -7.01 42.19 3.33
C LYS A 140 -6.03 41.63 4.38
N TYR A 141 -6.03 42.17 5.60
CA TYR A 141 -5.20 41.65 6.71
C TYR A 141 -5.57 40.22 7.11
N ALA A 142 -6.85 39.93 7.34
CA ALA A 142 -7.29 38.57 7.74
C ALA A 142 -7.01 37.51 6.65
N VAL A 143 -7.09 37.88 5.37
CA VAL A 143 -6.70 37.00 4.25
C VAL A 143 -5.17 36.84 4.18
N GLY A 144 -4.40 37.90 4.45
CA GLY A 144 -2.94 37.84 4.55
C GLY A 144 -2.46 36.95 5.69
N GLU A 145 -2.99 37.13 6.90
CA GLU A 145 -2.67 36.33 8.08
C GLU A 145 -3.07 34.85 7.90
N LYS A 146 -4.23 34.58 7.28
CA LYS A 146 -4.63 33.21 6.91
C LYS A 146 -3.65 32.55 5.93
N LYS A 147 -3.09 33.30 4.96
CA LYS A 147 -2.04 32.81 4.06
C LYS A 147 -0.74 32.55 4.82
N LEU A 148 -0.30 33.51 5.64
CA LEU A 148 0.91 33.40 6.46
C LEU A 148 0.86 32.16 7.38
N LEU A 149 -0.28 31.91 8.03
CA LEU A 149 -0.49 30.72 8.87
C LEU A 149 -0.46 29.41 8.05
N ALA A 150 -0.99 29.41 6.83
CA ALA A 150 -0.92 28.25 5.94
C ALA A 150 0.52 27.97 5.47
N GLU A 151 1.26 29.02 5.09
CA GLU A 151 2.68 28.93 4.72
C GLU A 151 3.54 28.47 5.91
N MET A 152 3.30 29.00 7.11
CA MET A 152 4.00 28.58 8.33
C MET A 152 3.74 27.12 8.68
N GLN A 153 2.49 26.63 8.54
CA GLN A 153 2.18 25.20 8.69
C GLN A 153 2.83 24.32 7.61
N LEU A 154 3.02 24.83 6.39
CA LEU A 154 3.75 24.12 5.34
C LEU A 154 5.25 24.08 5.63
N LYS A 155 5.83 25.18 6.13
CA LYS A 155 7.22 25.26 6.59
C LYS A 155 7.48 24.28 7.73
N GLU A 156 6.63 24.25 8.76
CA GLU A 156 6.77 23.33 9.90
C GLU A 156 6.70 21.86 9.47
N LYS A 157 5.78 21.51 8.56
CA LYS A 157 5.67 20.17 7.95
C LYS A 157 6.91 19.83 7.11
N GLY A 158 7.50 20.81 6.43
CA GLY A 158 8.77 20.68 5.71
C GLY A 158 9.94 20.42 6.65
N GLU A 159 10.15 21.30 7.64
CA GLU A 159 11.19 21.16 8.67
C GLU A 159 11.12 19.83 9.41
N LYS A 160 9.91 19.35 9.74
CA LYS A 160 9.73 18.04 10.37
C LYS A 160 10.22 16.92 9.45
N LYS A 161 9.81 16.90 8.18
CA LYS A 161 10.32 15.94 7.19
C LYS A 161 11.84 16.02 7.02
N CYS A 162 12.44 17.22 7.00
CA CYS A 162 13.89 17.38 6.93
C CYS A 162 14.59 16.80 8.17
N LYS A 163 14.06 17.03 9.38
CA LYS A 163 14.57 16.44 10.63
C LYS A 163 14.43 14.91 10.64
N ASP A 164 13.34 14.38 10.09
CA ASP A 164 13.10 12.94 10.00
C ASP A 164 14.05 12.27 8.98
N LEU A 165 14.19 12.83 7.78
CA LEU A 165 15.18 12.39 6.76
C LEU A 165 16.64 12.52 7.25
N THR A 166 16.94 13.49 8.11
CA THR A 166 18.29 13.64 8.70
C THR A 166 18.62 12.46 9.62
N ARG A 167 17.66 12.00 10.44
CA ARG A 167 17.87 10.81 11.29
C ARG A 167 17.97 9.53 10.45
N GLU A 168 17.22 9.41 9.36
CA GLU A 168 17.38 8.30 8.41
C GLU A 168 18.77 8.30 7.76
N LYS A 169 19.28 9.48 7.36
CA LYS A 169 20.66 9.65 6.87
C LYS A 169 21.70 9.22 7.91
N GLU A 170 21.55 9.61 9.17
CA GLU A 170 22.44 9.21 10.27
C GLU A 170 22.44 7.69 10.48
N ILE A 171 21.26 7.05 10.51
CA ILE A 171 21.11 5.60 10.63
C ILE A 171 21.76 4.86 9.46
N LEU A 172 21.55 5.34 8.23
CA LEU A 172 22.18 4.79 7.03
C LEU A 172 23.69 4.98 7.04
N GLN A 173 24.20 6.14 7.46
CA GLN A 173 25.62 6.44 7.57
C GLN A 173 26.31 5.55 8.61
N HIS A 174 25.68 5.32 9.77
CA HIS A 174 26.17 4.37 10.76
C HIS A 174 26.18 2.93 10.22
N LYS A 175 25.12 2.51 9.51
CA LYS A 175 25.07 1.19 8.85
C LYS A 175 26.19 1.02 7.81
N VAL A 176 26.49 2.06 7.02
CA VAL A 176 27.62 2.07 6.07
C VAL A 176 28.96 1.93 6.80
N GLN A 177 29.17 2.65 7.92
CA GLN A 177 30.39 2.52 8.73
C GLN A 177 30.59 1.08 9.25
N THR A 178 29.53 0.44 9.75
CA THR A 178 29.57 -0.96 10.20
C THR A 178 29.91 -1.92 9.04
N MET A 179 29.29 -1.76 7.87
CA MET A 179 29.62 -2.56 6.68
C MET A 179 31.07 -2.35 6.21
N VAL A 180 31.62 -1.14 6.33
CA VAL A 180 33.03 -0.84 6.02
C VAL A 180 33.98 -1.52 7.02
N ALA A 181 33.65 -1.52 8.31
CA ALA A 181 34.41 -2.24 9.34
C ALA A 181 34.38 -3.76 9.11
N GLU A 182 33.21 -4.34 8.79
CA GLU A 182 33.10 -5.76 8.43
C GLU A 182 33.90 -6.10 7.16
N LYS A 183 33.81 -5.27 6.12
CA LYS A 183 34.64 -5.42 4.90
C LYS A 183 36.12 -5.44 5.23
N SER A 184 36.60 -4.50 6.05
CA SER A 184 38.00 -4.44 6.48
C SER A 184 38.43 -5.70 7.23
N ARG A 185 37.60 -6.17 8.18
CA ARG A 185 37.82 -7.43 8.91
C ARG A 185 37.87 -8.65 7.98
N ILE A 186 37.02 -8.70 6.97
CA ILE A 186 36.97 -9.79 5.97
C ILE A 186 38.23 -9.77 5.10
N CYS A 187 38.66 -8.59 4.61
CA CYS A 187 39.92 -8.45 3.88
C CYS A 187 41.10 -8.97 4.71
N GLN A 188 41.22 -8.56 5.98
CA GLN A 188 42.29 -9.02 6.87
C GLN A 188 42.28 -10.55 7.09
N MET A 189 41.11 -11.20 7.15
CA MET A 189 41.02 -12.66 7.19
C MET A 189 41.52 -13.32 5.89
N PHE A 190 41.20 -12.74 4.72
CA PHE A 190 41.72 -13.22 3.44
C PHE A 190 43.23 -13.04 3.34
N ASP A 191 43.78 -11.89 3.73
CA ASP A 191 45.22 -11.64 3.75
C ASP A 191 45.94 -12.65 4.65
N ASN A 192 45.41 -12.91 5.85
CA ASN A 192 45.95 -13.93 6.75
C ASN A 192 45.94 -15.33 6.09
N LYS A 193 44.85 -15.71 5.42
CA LYS A 193 44.76 -17.01 4.71
C LYS A 193 45.70 -17.08 3.50
N VAL A 194 45.94 -15.97 2.80
CA VAL A 194 46.96 -15.91 1.73
C VAL A 194 48.38 -16.08 2.29
N HIS A 195 48.68 -15.56 3.49
CA HIS A 195 49.97 -15.81 4.15
C HIS A 195 50.12 -17.25 4.63
N GLU A 196 49.06 -17.85 5.19
CA GLU A 196 49.02 -19.26 5.59
C GLU A 196 49.26 -20.20 4.39
N ILE A 197 48.58 -19.97 3.26
CA ILE A 197 48.79 -20.71 2.01
C ILE A 197 50.23 -20.55 1.50
N LYS A 198 50.81 -19.34 1.56
CA LYS A 198 52.22 -19.11 1.19
C LYS A 198 53.20 -19.89 2.08
N SER A 199 52.94 -19.99 3.39
CA SER A 199 53.76 -20.80 4.29
C SER A 199 53.67 -22.29 3.96
N LEU A 200 52.45 -22.81 3.82
CA LEU A 200 52.20 -24.21 3.46
C LEU A 200 52.82 -24.58 2.10
N GLN A 201 52.84 -23.66 1.13
CA GLN A 201 53.53 -23.85 -0.15
C GLN A 201 55.04 -23.94 0.02
N GLN A 202 55.65 -23.07 0.85
CA GLN A 202 57.10 -23.14 1.13
C GLN A 202 57.49 -24.45 1.83
N ASP A 203 56.67 -24.92 2.78
CA ASP A 203 56.92 -26.18 3.46
C ASP A 203 56.68 -27.39 2.55
N TYR A 204 55.69 -27.35 1.66
CA TYR A 204 55.51 -28.35 0.60
C TYR A 204 56.74 -28.45 -0.32
N ASP A 205 57.26 -27.32 -0.81
CA ASP A 205 58.44 -27.34 -1.70
C ASP A 205 59.74 -27.73 -0.96
N ARG A 206 59.84 -27.49 0.36
CA ARG A 206 60.89 -28.08 1.23
C ARG A 206 60.79 -29.60 1.29
N LEU A 207 59.64 -30.15 1.72
CA LEU A 207 59.42 -31.60 1.82
C LEU A 207 59.65 -32.32 0.49
N LYS A 208 59.31 -31.67 -0.63
CA LYS A 208 59.54 -32.15 -1.99
C LYS A 208 61.03 -32.17 -2.38
N SER A 209 61.82 -31.19 -1.92
CA SER A 209 63.28 -31.20 -2.05
C SER A 209 63.91 -32.32 -1.21
N ASP A 210 63.49 -32.47 0.06
CA ASP A 210 63.96 -33.53 0.96
C ASP A 210 63.62 -34.93 0.41
N MET A 211 62.41 -35.11 -0.14
CA MET A 211 62.01 -36.36 -0.78
C MET A 211 62.86 -36.67 -2.01
N SER A 212 63.17 -35.68 -2.85
CA SER A 212 64.08 -35.86 -4.00
C SER A 212 65.50 -36.21 -3.54
N SER A 213 65.99 -35.62 -2.46
CA SER A 213 67.27 -35.97 -1.83
C SER A 213 67.28 -37.44 -1.36
N LYS A 214 66.22 -37.89 -0.67
CA LYS A 214 66.09 -39.29 -0.24
C LYS A 214 65.87 -40.28 -1.39
N GLU A 215 65.22 -39.87 -2.48
CA GLU A 215 65.15 -40.67 -3.70
C GLU A 215 66.53 -40.87 -4.33
N ASN A 216 67.40 -39.85 -4.28
CA ASN A 216 68.76 -39.91 -4.79
C ASN A 216 69.70 -40.73 -3.87
N GLU A 217 69.58 -40.59 -2.55
CA GLU A 217 70.25 -41.49 -1.58
C GLU A 217 69.85 -42.96 -1.82
N LEU A 218 68.55 -43.24 -2.01
CA LEU A 218 68.05 -44.59 -2.27
C LEU A 218 68.60 -45.16 -3.59
N LYS A 219 68.63 -44.38 -4.67
CA LYS A 219 69.25 -44.77 -5.94
C LYS A 219 70.74 -45.06 -5.78
N TRP A 220 71.46 -44.27 -4.99
CA TRP A 220 72.89 -44.49 -4.71
C TRP A 220 73.10 -45.81 -3.94
N CYS A 221 72.35 -46.04 -2.87
CA CYS A 221 72.38 -47.29 -2.10
C CYS A 221 72.02 -48.51 -2.97
N GLN A 222 70.98 -48.40 -3.81
CA GLN A 222 70.56 -49.45 -4.74
C GLN A 222 71.65 -49.79 -5.77
N ASN A 223 72.34 -48.78 -6.31
CA ASN A 223 73.44 -48.97 -7.25
C ASN A 223 74.69 -49.56 -6.56
N ASN A 224 74.98 -49.16 -5.31
CA ASN A 224 76.08 -49.73 -4.54
C ASN A 224 75.84 -51.23 -4.21
N LEU A 225 74.64 -51.58 -3.76
CA LEU A 225 74.22 -52.98 -3.56
C LEU A 225 74.29 -53.79 -4.86
N LYS A 226 73.92 -53.20 -6.01
CA LYS A 226 74.05 -53.86 -7.31
C LYS A 226 75.52 -54.16 -7.65
N ASN A 227 76.44 -53.22 -7.40
CA ASN A 227 77.86 -53.43 -7.60
C ASN A 227 78.40 -54.55 -6.69
N GLU A 228 77.99 -54.58 -5.42
CA GLU A 228 78.35 -55.62 -4.46
C GLU A 228 77.84 -57.01 -4.90
N ILE A 229 76.64 -57.09 -5.46
CA ILE A 229 76.09 -58.32 -6.07
C ILE A 229 76.90 -58.79 -7.29
N GLU A 230 77.36 -57.89 -8.17
CA GLU A 230 78.22 -58.29 -9.30
C GLU A 230 79.62 -58.72 -8.83
N LEU A 231 80.21 -58.04 -7.84
CA LEU A 231 81.47 -58.46 -7.21
C LEU A 231 81.35 -59.84 -6.54
N HIS A 232 80.22 -60.13 -5.88
CA HIS A 232 79.96 -61.45 -5.31
C HIS A 232 79.84 -62.54 -6.40
N LYS A 233 79.17 -62.24 -7.53
CA LYS A 233 79.10 -63.17 -8.68
C LYS A 233 80.48 -63.41 -9.31
N GLU A 234 81.33 -62.40 -9.38
CA GLU A 234 82.71 -62.56 -9.89
C GLU A 234 83.56 -63.39 -8.93
N SER A 235 83.53 -63.08 -7.63
CA SER A 235 84.16 -63.89 -6.58
C SER A 235 83.70 -65.36 -6.65
N GLN A 236 82.40 -65.61 -6.75
CA GLN A 236 81.84 -66.96 -6.90
C GLN A 236 82.41 -67.69 -8.13
N LYS A 237 82.48 -67.05 -9.30
CA LYS A 237 83.11 -67.64 -10.50
C LYS A 237 84.58 -67.99 -10.25
N THR A 238 85.35 -67.15 -9.54
CA THR A 238 86.75 -67.50 -9.22
C THR A 238 86.83 -68.74 -8.33
N ILE A 239 85.98 -68.85 -7.30
CA ILE A 239 85.88 -70.03 -6.43
C ILE A 239 85.52 -71.29 -7.24
N GLU A 240 84.56 -71.20 -8.17
CA GLU A 240 84.20 -72.30 -9.07
C GLU A 240 85.38 -72.74 -9.96
N THR A 241 86.23 -71.81 -10.44
CA THR A 241 87.44 -72.17 -11.20
C THR A 241 88.56 -72.77 -10.34
N LEU A 242 88.70 -72.33 -9.08
CA LEU A 242 89.67 -72.90 -8.15
C LEU A 242 89.27 -74.32 -7.72
N ASN A 243 87.97 -74.56 -7.48
CA ASN A 243 87.45 -75.89 -7.17
C ASN A 243 87.68 -76.89 -8.32
N LYS A 244 87.58 -76.47 -9.58
CA LYS A 244 87.95 -77.30 -10.75
C LYS A 244 89.43 -77.69 -10.75
N LYS A 245 90.34 -76.72 -10.52
CA LYS A 245 91.78 -76.99 -10.41
C LYS A 245 92.14 -77.93 -9.24
N ILE A 246 91.41 -77.84 -8.11
CA ILE A 246 91.57 -78.75 -6.97
C ILE A 246 91.10 -80.17 -7.34
N PHE A 247 90.01 -80.31 -8.11
CA PHE A 247 89.56 -81.60 -8.62
C PHE A 247 90.60 -82.22 -9.58
N GLU A 248 91.07 -81.46 -10.57
CA GLU A 248 92.11 -81.87 -11.53
C GLU A 248 93.41 -82.30 -10.82
N ALA A 249 93.85 -81.57 -9.79
CA ALA A 249 95.03 -81.92 -9.01
C ALA A 249 94.86 -83.21 -8.19
N ASN A 250 93.68 -83.45 -7.60
CA ASN A 250 93.39 -84.68 -6.88
C ASN A 250 93.38 -85.91 -7.81
N GLU A 251 92.87 -85.77 -9.04
CA GLU A 251 92.89 -86.83 -10.06
C GLU A 251 94.33 -87.19 -10.47
N GLN A 252 95.21 -86.20 -10.63
CA GLN A 252 96.64 -86.41 -10.89
C GLN A 252 97.35 -87.11 -9.72
N ILE A 253 97.02 -86.77 -8.47
CA ILE A 253 97.57 -87.44 -7.27
C ILE A 253 97.15 -88.92 -7.23
N GLU A 254 95.86 -89.23 -7.45
CA GLU A 254 95.40 -90.63 -7.47
C GLU A 254 95.87 -91.41 -8.73
N GLN A 255 96.35 -90.75 -9.79
CA GLN A 255 97.11 -91.41 -10.87
C GLN A 255 98.53 -91.78 -10.40
N SER A 256 99.32 -90.80 -9.95
CA SER A 256 100.71 -91.02 -9.49
C SER A 256 100.80 -92.10 -8.38
N LYS A 257 99.80 -92.13 -7.50
CA LYS A 257 99.65 -93.12 -6.43
C LYS A 257 99.37 -94.55 -6.93
N ARG A 258 98.73 -94.71 -8.10
CA ARG A 258 98.57 -96.03 -8.77
C ARG A 258 99.89 -96.47 -9.39
N ASP A 259 100.57 -95.58 -10.11
CA ASP A 259 101.85 -95.83 -10.76
C ASP A 259 102.91 -96.29 -9.73
N ALA A 260 102.97 -95.61 -8.58
CA ALA A 260 103.86 -95.96 -7.47
C ALA A 260 103.57 -97.36 -6.87
N GLN A 261 102.31 -97.83 -6.87
CA GLN A 261 101.97 -99.17 -6.39
C GLN A 261 102.42 -100.27 -7.35
N GLU A 262 102.52 -100.01 -8.66
CA GLU A 262 103.05 -101.00 -9.61
C GLU A 262 104.57 -101.13 -9.51
N ALA A 263 105.29 -100.02 -9.34
CA ALA A 263 106.73 -100.04 -9.05
C ALA A 263 107.07 -100.85 -7.77
N ILE A 264 106.23 -100.77 -6.74
CA ILE A 264 106.39 -101.55 -5.49
C ILE A 264 106.07 -103.05 -5.69
N ARG A 265 105.28 -103.43 -6.70
CA ARG A 265 105.02 -104.84 -7.05
C ARG A 265 106.17 -105.46 -7.84
N SER A 266 106.74 -104.75 -8.81
CA SER A 266 107.86 -105.25 -9.61
C SER A 266 109.15 -105.38 -8.78
N PHE A 267 109.43 -104.41 -7.90
CA PHE A 267 110.62 -104.45 -7.03
C PHE A 267 110.63 -105.68 -6.09
N LYS A 268 109.46 -106.19 -5.69
CA LYS A 268 109.32 -107.33 -4.77
C LYS A 268 109.51 -108.71 -5.40
N TYR A 269 109.83 -108.79 -6.70
CA TYR A 269 109.98 -110.06 -7.42
C TYR A 269 111.46 -110.43 -7.72
N SER A 270 112.44 -109.67 -7.20
CA SER A 270 113.81 -109.67 -7.75
C SER A 270 114.98 -109.87 -6.77
N GLU A 271 114.76 -110.08 -5.47
CA GLU A 271 115.86 -110.26 -4.49
C GLU A 271 115.80 -111.57 -3.70
N GLU A 272 116.18 -112.67 -4.35
CA GLU A 272 116.67 -113.88 -3.68
C GLU A 272 118.01 -114.33 -4.30
N ASN A 273 119.13 -113.94 -3.68
CA ASN A 273 119.96 -114.86 -2.88
C ASN A 273 121.18 -114.12 -2.28
N ASN A 274 121.42 -114.30 -0.97
CA ASN A 274 122.44 -113.59 -0.19
C ASN A 274 123.50 -114.57 0.35
N ALA A 275 124.73 -114.50 -0.17
CA ALA A 275 125.84 -115.37 0.28
C ALA A 275 127.16 -114.64 0.54
N PHE A 276 127.58 -113.70 -0.32
CA PHE A 276 128.81 -112.91 -0.12
C PHE A 276 128.62 -111.77 0.93
N LEU A 277 127.36 -111.37 1.14
CA LEU A 277 126.93 -110.22 1.95
C LEU A 277 126.93 -110.47 3.48
N LEU A 278 127.82 -111.35 3.96
CA LEU A 278 128.03 -111.64 5.39
C LEU A 278 129.47 -111.38 5.89
N ASP A 279 130.51 -111.48 5.07
CA ASP A 279 131.90 -111.27 5.52
C ASP A 279 132.34 -109.80 5.36
N GLN A 280 132.02 -109.20 4.22
CA GLN A 280 131.99 -107.74 4.02
C GLN A 280 131.24 -107.04 5.17
N ARG A 281 130.15 -107.68 5.62
CA ARG A 281 129.20 -107.21 6.63
C ARG A 281 129.85 -106.93 8.00
N CYS A 282 130.95 -107.58 8.36
CA CYS A 282 131.62 -107.35 9.65
C CYS A 282 132.43 -106.04 9.68
N LYS A 283 132.98 -105.60 8.53
CA LYS A 283 133.64 -104.29 8.40
C LYS A 283 132.62 -103.19 8.13
N GLU A 284 131.60 -103.51 7.33
CA GLU A 284 130.41 -102.67 7.21
C GLU A 284 129.73 -102.46 8.57
N GLN A 285 129.65 -103.44 9.48
CA GLN A 285 129.05 -103.27 10.81
C GLN A 285 129.70 -102.16 11.65
N GLN A 286 131.01 -101.92 11.52
CA GLN A 286 131.68 -100.85 12.26
C GLN A 286 131.41 -99.46 11.65
N ALA A 287 131.38 -99.35 10.32
CA ALA A 287 130.92 -98.14 9.63
C ALA A 287 129.41 -97.91 9.81
N SER A 288 128.64 -98.99 9.84
CA SER A 288 127.20 -99.03 10.06
C SER A 288 126.85 -98.67 11.49
N LEU A 289 127.69 -98.94 12.50
CA LEU A 289 127.48 -98.38 13.85
C LEU A 289 127.68 -96.85 13.91
N ILE A 290 128.42 -96.26 12.97
CA ILE A 290 128.55 -94.81 12.82
C ILE A 290 127.37 -94.25 12.01
N LEU A 291 127.01 -94.91 10.89
CA LEU A 291 125.83 -94.56 10.10
C LEU A 291 124.54 -94.71 10.91
N ILE A 292 124.35 -95.78 11.69
CA ILE A 292 123.20 -95.98 12.59
C ILE A 292 123.16 -94.91 13.68
N LYS A 293 124.31 -94.37 14.14
CA LYS A 293 124.30 -93.20 15.04
C LYS A 293 123.84 -91.95 14.32
N HIS A 294 124.36 -91.64 13.13
CA HIS A 294 123.89 -90.50 12.35
C HIS A 294 122.43 -90.65 11.93
N GLU A 295 122.00 -91.80 11.42
CA GLU A 295 120.60 -92.14 11.13
C GLU A 295 119.71 -92.10 12.39
N ARG A 296 120.22 -92.46 13.57
CA ARG A 296 119.47 -92.32 14.84
C ARG A 296 119.32 -90.85 15.18
N ASP A 297 120.39 -90.07 15.08
CA ASP A 297 120.38 -88.65 15.40
C ASP A 297 119.52 -87.86 14.39
N ASP A 298 119.55 -88.26 13.12
CA ASP A 298 118.67 -87.77 12.04
C ASP A 298 117.22 -88.21 12.24
N ARG A 299 116.95 -89.45 12.68
CA ARG A 299 115.60 -89.90 13.07
C ARG A 299 115.12 -89.19 14.34
N GLU A 300 115.98 -88.91 15.31
CA GLU A 300 115.65 -88.11 16.49
C GLU A 300 115.36 -86.66 16.11
N ASN A 301 116.12 -86.07 15.18
CA ASN A 301 115.85 -84.73 14.64
C ASN A 301 114.57 -84.72 13.80
N GLN A 302 114.31 -85.77 13.01
CA GLN A 302 113.05 -85.95 12.28
C GLN A 302 111.86 -86.12 13.24
N VAL A 303 112.02 -86.86 14.34
CA VAL A 303 110.99 -86.99 15.40
C VAL A 303 110.78 -85.66 16.12
N LYS A 304 111.81 -84.88 16.45
CA LYS A 304 111.68 -83.53 17.04
C LYS A 304 110.98 -82.56 16.06
N ASN A 305 111.27 -82.65 14.77
CA ASN A 305 110.60 -81.88 13.72
C ASN A 305 109.13 -82.32 13.53
N LEU A 306 108.83 -83.62 13.63
CA LEU A 306 107.46 -84.15 13.60
C LEU A 306 106.68 -83.77 14.87
N GLN A 307 107.31 -83.77 16.06
CA GLN A 307 106.72 -83.32 17.31
C GLN A 307 106.39 -81.83 17.27
N SER A 308 107.34 -80.97 16.92
CA SER A 308 107.09 -79.51 16.81
C SER A 308 106.09 -79.16 15.70
N THR A 309 106.00 -79.93 14.60
CA THR A 309 104.93 -79.75 13.61
C THR A 309 103.57 -80.27 14.09
N LEU A 310 103.53 -81.36 14.88
CA LEU A 310 102.33 -81.85 15.55
C LEU A 310 101.79 -80.82 16.57
N GLU A 311 102.66 -80.30 17.44
CA GLU A 311 102.33 -79.25 18.43
C GLU A 311 101.80 -77.99 17.74
N ARG A 312 102.46 -77.56 16.65
CA ARG A 312 102.00 -76.42 15.83
C ARG A 312 100.64 -76.68 15.17
N LEU A 313 100.35 -77.91 14.75
CA LEU A 313 99.04 -78.28 14.21
C LEU A 313 97.97 -78.35 15.31
N GLN A 314 98.30 -78.88 16.49
CA GLN A 314 97.42 -78.90 17.65
C GLN A 314 97.10 -77.50 18.18
N SER A 315 98.06 -76.56 18.13
CA SER A 315 97.77 -75.14 18.40
C SER A 315 96.77 -74.61 17.38
N LYS A 316 97.08 -74.69 16.08
CA LYS A 316 96.17 -74.21 15.02
C LYS A 316 94.77 -74.82 15.09
N GLN A 317 94.65 -76.10 15.47
CA GLN A 317 93.36 -76.75 15.68
C GLN A 317 92.60 -76.13 16.86
N ARG A 318 93.28 -75.81 17.97
CA ARG A 318 92.69 -75.12 19.12
C ARG A 318 92.27 -73.70 18.75
N ASP A 319 93.12 -72.98 18.02
CA ASP A 319 92.89 -71.60 17.59
C ASP A 319 91.65 -71.53 16.67
N LEU A 320 91.57 -72.43 15.68
CA LEU A 320 90.41 -72.57 14.78
C LEU A 320 89.12 -73.00 15.51
N LEU A 321 89.23 -73.85 16.54
CA LEU A 321 88.08 -74.22 17.37
C LEU A 321 87.60 -73.04 18.22
N GLN A 322 88.49 -72.17 18.70
CA GLN A 322 88.09 -70.96 19.39
C GLN A 322 87.42 -69.96 18.44
N GLU A 323 88.04 -69.67 17.29
CA GLU A 323 87.45 -68.83 16.24
C GLU A 323 86.05 -69.31 15.83
N ASN A 324 85.88 -70.64 15.67
CA ASN A 324 84.59 -71.23 15.33
C ASN A 324 83.53 -71.03 16.44
N ASN A 325 83.91 -71.14 17.72
CA ASN A 325 83.01 -70.85 18.85
C ASN A 325 82.65 -69.36 18.94
N ASP A 326 83.60 -68.46 18.68
CA ASP A 326 83.37 -67.01 18.68
C ASP A 326 82.46 -66.58 17.51
N LEU A 327 82.62 -67.21 16.34
CA LEU A 327 81.71 -67.06 15.20
C LEU A 327 80.30 -67.60 15.51
N TYR A 328 80.17 -68.77 16.15
CA TYR A 328 78.87 -69.30 16.59
C TYR A 328 78.16 -68.33 17.55
N GLN A 329 78.88 -67.77 18.53
CA GLN A 329 78.34 -66.75 19.43
C GLN A 329 77.93 -65.49 18.66
N LYS A 330 78.76 -65.01 17.72
CA LYS A 330 78.41 -63.80 16.96
C LYS A 330 77.18 -64.02 16.07
N VAL A 331 77.05 -65.17 15.40
CA VAL A 331 75.81 -65.53 14.67
C VAL A 331 74.60 -65.50 15.60
N GLN A 332 74.68 -66.10 16.79
CA GLN A 332 73.57 -66.10 17.75
C GLN A 332 73.18 -64.67 18.21
N THR A 333 74.15 -63.75 18.38
CA THR A 333 73.82 -62.34 18.67
C THR A 333 73.09 -61.66 17.51
N LEU A 334 73.58 -61.83 16.27
CA LEU A 334 72.99 -61.24 15.07
C LEU A 334 71.58 -61.79 14.79
N GLU A 335 71.32 -63.06 15.06
CA GLU A 335 69.98 -63.64 14.93
C GLU A 335 68.98 -63.07 15.94
N ARG A 336 69.43 -62.76 17.17
CA ARG A 336 68.63 -62.09 18.21
C ARG A 336 68.33 -60.64 17.80
N GLU A 337 69.35 -59.88 17.41
CA GLU A 337 69.24 -58.50 16.91
C GLU A 337 68.27 -58.42 15.70
N ARG A 338 68.35 -59.39 14.77
CA ARG A 338 67.42 -59.54 13.64
C ARG A 338 65.98 -59.82 14.09
N LEU A 339 65.79 -60.68 15.09
CA LEU A 339 64.46 -61.01 15.62
C LEU A 339 63.81 -59.80 16.30
N GLU A 340 64.54 -59.10 17.17
CA GLU A 340 64.08 -57.88 17.82
C GLU A 340 63.75 -56.78 16.81
N SER A 341 64.59 -56.60 15.79
CA SER A 341 64.35 -55.63 14.72
C SER A 341 63.09 -55.97 13.93
N ARG A 342 62.85 -57.25 13.65
CA ARG A 342 61.61 -57.73 13.02
C ARG A 342 60.38 -57.51 13.90
N GLN A 343 60.48 -57.68 15.22
CA GLN A 343 59.40 -57.39 16.15
C GLN A 343 59.08 -55.88 16.16
N LYS A 344 60.09 -55.02 16.33
CA LYS A 344 59.94 -53.55 16.33
C LYS A 344 59.31 -53.05 15.01
N LEU A 345 59.68 -53.64 13.87
CA LEU A 345 59.04 -53.35 12.57
C LEU A 345 57.57 -53.83 12.47
N SER A 346 57.19 -54.88 13.19
CA SER A 346 55.80 -55.35 13.27
C SER A 346 54.95 -54.46 14.18
N GLU A 347 55.51 -53.99 15.29
CA GLU A 347 54.88 -53.04 16.21
C GLU A 347 54.66 -51.69 15.52
N LEU A 348 55.68 -51.16 14.84
CA LEU A 348 55.57 -49.93 14.04
C LEU A 348 54.54 -50.02 12.91
N ARG A 349 54.38 -51.20 12.28
CA ARG A 349 53.28 -51.43 11.31
C ARG A 349 51.92 -51.35 11.99
N GLY A 350 51.72 -52.03 13.12
CA GLY A 350 50.47 -51.95 13.88
C GLY A 350 50.11 -50.51 14.28
N CYS A 351 51.10 -49.69 14.66
CA CYS A 351 50.91 -48.27 14.92
C CYS A 351 50.51 -47.48 13.66
N ALA A 352 51.13 -47.75 12.50
CA ALA A 352 50.79 -47.09 11.24
C ALA A 352 49.39 -47.49 10.73
N ASP A 353 49.03 -48.77 10.84
CA ASP A 353 47.70 -49.29 10.48
C ASP A 353 46.61 -48.67 11.37
N GLN A 354 46.86 -48.52 12.68
CA GLN A 354 45.95 -47.81 13.58
C GLN A 354 45.83 -46.32 13.23
N GLN A 355 46.95 -45.63 12.93
CA GLN A 355 46.94 -44.22 12.51
C GLN A 355 46.17 -44.00 11.20
N LEU A 356 46.22 -44.96 10.26
CA LEU A 356 45.42 -44.94 9.03
C LEU A 356 43.92 -45.10 9.34
N GLN A 357 43.54 -45.98 10.27
CA GLN A 357 42.15 -46.12 10.71
C GLN A 357 41.64 -44.86 11.42
N ASP A 358 42.43 -44.31 12.36
CA ASP A 358 42.09 -43.09 13.10
C ASP A 358 41.91 -41.89 12.14
N ALA A 359 42.76 -41.79 11.11
CA ALA A 359 42.65 -40.77 10.08
C ALA A 359 41.38 -40.93 9.22
N ALA A 360 41.02 -42.16 8.83
CA ALA A 360 39.78 -42.44 8.11
C ALA A 360 38.52 -42.12 8.95
N ASP A 361 38.54 -42.47 10.23
CA ASP A 361 37.49 -42.14 11.19
C ASP A 361 37.31 -40.62 11.38
N LEU A 362 38.42 -39.87 11.45
CA LEU A 362 38.41 -38.41 11.52
C LEU A 362 37.93 -37.77 10.20
N GLN A 363 38.29 -38.34 9.05
CA GLN A 363 37.80 -37.88 7.74
C GLN A 363 36.28 -38.09 7.62
N MET A 364 35.76 -39.25 8.06
CA MET A 364 34.31 -39.52 8.09
C MET A 364 33.57 -38.54 9.01
N LYS A 365 34.09 -38.29 10.22
CA LYS A 365 33.53 -37.28 11.15
C LYS A 365 33.55 -35.87 10.55
N THR A 366 34.60 -35.52 9.80
CA THR A 366 34.70 -34.23 9.11
C THR A 366 33.63 -34.08 8.03
N ALA A 367 33.43 -35.09 7.19
CA ALA A 367 32.37 -35.10 6.18
C ALA A 367 30.95 -35.00 6.79
N GLN A 368 30.71 -35.66 7.93
CA GLN A 368 29.45 -35.53 8.67
C GLN A 368 29.23 -34.11 9.22
N LEU A 369 30.29 -33.47 9.74
CA LEU A 369 30.23 -32.07 10.18
C LEU A 369 30.00 -31.09 9.02
N GLU A 370 30.53 -31.37 7.83
CA GLU A 370 30.25 -30.58 6.62
C GLU A 370 28.82 -30.76 6.13
N GLN A 371 28.27 -31.99 6.16
CA GLN A 371 26.87 -32.26 5.88
C GLN A 371 25.94 -31.50 6.85
N HIS A 372 26.24 -31.52 8.15
CA HIS A 372 25.45 -30.78 9.16
C HIS A 372 25.59 -29.26 9.02
N LYS A 373 26.74 -28.72 8.61
CA LYS A 373 26.88 -27.29 8.26
C LYS A 373 25.99 -26.92 7.08
N LEU A 374 25.94 -27.75 6.03
CA LEU A 374 25.11 -27.51 4.85
C LEU A 374 23.61 -27.57 5.20
N GLN A 375 23.20 -28.52 6.04
CA GLN A 375 21.85 -28.57 6.60
C GLN A 375 21.51 -27.29 7.39
N LEU A 376 22.40 -26.86 8.29
CA LEU A 376 22.19 -25.64 9.09
C LEU A 376 22.07 -24.37 8.24
N ILE A 377 22.81 -24.27 7.13
CA ILE A 377 22.70 -23.16 6.18
C ILE A 377 21.33 -23.17 5.49
N ASN A 378 20.89 -24.33 4.97
CA ASN A 378 19.58 -24.49 4.35
C ASN A 378 18.43 -24.16 5.32
N GLU A 379 18.49 -24.61 6.57
CA GLU A 379 17.50 -24.26 7.60
C GLU A 379 17.52 -22.76 7.92
N GLN A 380 18.69 -22.12 7.96
CA GLN A 380 18.78 -20.65 8.14
C GLN A 380 18.22 -19.87 6.94
N GLU A 381 18.35 -20.37 5.72
CA GLU A 381 17.78 -19.76 4.51
C GLU A 381 16.26 -19.92 4.45
N GLN A 382 15.74 -21.10 4.79
CA GLN A 382 14.29 -21.31 4.98
C GLN A 382 13.73 -20.40 6.09
N LEU A 383 14.41 -20.28 7.23
CA LEU A 383 13.97 -19.43 8.33
C LEU A 383 13.96 -17.93 7.94
N LYS A 384 14.96 -17.46 7.18
CA LYS A 384 14.94 -16.11 6.57
C LYS A 384 13.74 -15.93 5.65
N ALA A 385 13.50 -16.85 4.72
CA ALA A 385 12.36 -16.77 3.79
C ALA A 385 11.01 -16.76 4.52
N CYS A 386 10.84 -17.59 5.55
CA CYS A 386 9.64 -17.57 6.40
C CYS A 386 9.52 -16.27 7.22
N SER A 387 10.62 -15.69 7.68
CA SER A 387 10.62 -14.38 8.36
C SER A 387 10.25 -13.24 7.41
N GLU A 388 10.71 -13.28 6.16
CA GLU A 388 10.34 -12.30 5.13
C GLU A 388 8.85 -12.42 4.77
N GLN A 389 8.34 -13.64 4.57
CA GLN A 389 6.90 -13.88 4.39
C GLN A 389 6.07 -13.39 5.58
N MET A 390 6.51 -13.62 6.82
CA MET A 390 5.80 -13.12 8.01
C MET A 390 5.87 -11.58 8.10
N ASN A 391 6.95 -10.94 7.66
CA ASN A 391 7.02 -9.48 7.60
C ASN A 391 6.10 -8.90 6.52
N ILE A 392 5.99 -9.55 5.35
CA ILE A 392 5.02 -9.17 4.29
C ILE A 392 3.57 -9.31 4.80
N LEU A 393 3.26 -10.40 5.51
CA LEU A 393 1.93 -10.60 6.11
C LEU A 393 1.63 -9.57 7.21
N LYS A 394 2.61 -9.19 8.04
CA LYS A 394 2.46 -8.12 9.04
C LYS A 394 2.21 -6.76 8.39
N ALA A 395 2.95 -6.41 7.34
CA ALA A 395 2.72 -5.18 6.59
C ALA A 395 1.29 -5.14 6.02
N ARG A 396 0.88 -6.21 5.32
CA ARG A 396 -0.48 -6.33 4.77
C ARG A 396 -1.57 -6.27 5.85
N ASN A 397 -1.35 -6.83 7.03
CA ASN A 397 -2.30 -6.70 8.13
C ASN A 397 -2.37 -5.25 8.64
N SER A 398 -1.24 -4.54 8.75
CA SER A 398 -1.22 -3.12 9.12
C SER A 398 -1.95 -2.25 8.09
N ASP A 399 -1.81 -2.56 6.80
CA ASP A 399 -2.54 -1.87 5.73
C ASP A 399 -4.06 -2.12 5.85
N LEU A 400 -4.46 -3.37 6.06
CA LEU A 400 -5.87 -3.76 6.25
C LEU A 400 -6.48 -3.15 7.54
N GLU A 401 -5.71 -3.05 8.62
CA GLU A 401 -6.14 -2.37 9.85
C GLU A 401 -6.34 -0.87 9.61
N SER A 402 -5.46 -0.23 8.84
CA SER A 402 -5.60 1.17 8.40
C SER A 402 -6.83 1.37 7.51
N ASP A 403 -7.09 0.45 6.56
CA ASP A 403 -8.27 0.51 5.69
C ASP A 403 -9.58 0.29 6.47
N VAL A 404 -9.61 -0.64 7.43
CA VAL A 404 -10.77 -0.84 8.32
C VAL A 404 -11.03 0.40 9.17
N GLU A 405 -9.98 1.03 9.68
CA GLU A 405 -10.09 2.25 10.48
C GLU A 405 -10.49 3.49 9.63
N SER A 406 -10.06 3.54 8.37
CA SER A 406 -10.55 4.48 7.34
C SER A 406 -12.04 4.27 7.03
N CYS A 407 -12.48 3.02 6.93
CA CYS A 407 -13.89 2.68 6.73
C CYS A 407 -14.75 3.08 7.93
N ARG A 408 -14.31 2.80 9.17
CA ARG A 408 -14.99 3.22 10.41
C ARG A 408 -15.16 4.74 10.51
N LYS A 409 -14.14 5.52 10.14
CA LYS A 409 -14.21 6.98 10.13
C LYS A 409 -15.26 7.47 9.13
N ARG A 410 -15.28 6.92 7.92
CA ARG A 410 -16.28 7.22 6.90
C ARG A 410 -17.69 6.77 7.32
N GLU A 411 -17.83 5.63 8.00
CA GLU A 411 -19.10 5.18 8.59
C GLU A 411 -19.58 6.15 9.67
N ALA A 412 -18.72 6.59 10.57
CA ALA A 412 -19.05 7.59 11.60
C ALA A 412 -19.45 8.95 10.99
N GLU A 413 -18.80 9.38 9.90
CA GLU A 413 -19.20 10.57 9.13
C GLU A 413 -20.60 10.41 8.49
N LEU A 414 -20.90 9.25 7.90
CA LEU A 414 -22.22 8.95 7.34
C LEU A 414 -23.30 8.87 8.42
N LEU A 415 -23.00 8.28 9.58
CA LEU A 415 -23.90 8.23 10.73
C LEU A 415 -24.17 9.63 11.29
N LEU A 416 -23.14 10.47 11.42
CA LEU A 416 -23.27 11.87 11.85
C LEU A 416 -24.09 12.69 10.85
N PHE A 417 -23.89 12.51 9.54
CA PHE A 417 -24.71 13.14 8.51
C PHE A 417 -26.17 12.69 8.59
N THR A 418 -26.40 11.39 8.79
CA THR A 418 -27.75 10.81 8.95
C THR A 418 -28.45 11.32 10.21
N GLN A 419 -27.72 11.47 11.32
CA GLN A 419 -28.23 12.11 12.53
C GLN A 419 -28.60 13.58 12.26
N GLN A 420 -27.71 14.38 11.65
CA GLN A 420 -27.99 15.78 11.35
C GLN A 420 -29.18 15.97 10.40
N LEU A 421 -29.37 15.05 9.44
CA LEU A 421 -30.54 15.03 8.56
C LEU A 421 -31.83 14.67 9.33
N THR A 422 -31.74 13.73 10.26
CA THR A 422 -32.85 13.30 11.12
C THR A 422 -33.25 14.40 12.10
N ASP A 423 -32.28 15.05 12.77
CA ASP A 423 -32.49 16.21 13.65
C ASP A 423 -33.15 17.37 12.90
N LYS A 424 -32.76 17.63 11.65
CA LYS A 424 -33.41 18.64 10.79
C LYS A 424 -34.84 18.24 10.42
N ASN A 425 -35.08 17.00 10.02
CA ASN A 425 -36.44 16.53 9.72
C ASN A 425 -37.36 16.58 10.95
N VAL A 426 -36.88 16.18 12.14
CA VAL A 426 -37.65 16.26 13.39
C VAL A 426 -37.96 17.71 13.76
N LYS A 427 -37.00 18.63 13.60
CA LYS A 427 -37.24 20.08 13.82
C LYS A 427 -38.25 20.64 12.83
N LEU A 428 -38.06 20.42 11.52
CA LEU A 428 -38.97 20.88 10.48
C LEU A 428 -40.38 20.29 10.65
N GLN A 429 -40.51 19.04 11.10
CA GLN A 429 -41.81 18.42 11.34
C GLN A 429 -42.47 18.94 12.64
N SER A 430 -41.69 19.26 13.67
CA SER A 430 -42.19 19.96 14.86
C SER A 430 -42.64 21.40 14.54
N GLU A 431 -41.89 22.13 13.71
CA GLU A 431 -42.26 23.45 13.19
C GLU A 431 -43.50 23.36 12.30
N PHE A 432 -43.60 22.35 11.43
CA PHE A 432 -44.78 22.09 10.61
C PHE A 432 -46.03 21.83 11.46
N THR A 433 -45.97 20.92 12.44
CA THR A 433 -47.10 20.66 13.34
C THR A 433 -47.44 21.88 14.22
N SER A 434 -46.47 22.71 14.59
CA SER A 434 -46.73 23.98 15.28
C SER A 434 -47.42 25.01 14.37
N LEU A 435 -47.07 25.08 13.09
CA LEU A 435 -47.75 25.91 12.09
C LEU A 435 -49.15 25.37 11.78
N GLU A 436 -49.29 24.05 11.62
CA GLU A 436 -50.55 23.38 11.33
C GLU A 436 -51.56 23.53 12.46
N THR A 437 -51.15 23.36 13.72
CA THR A 437 -52.02 23.61 14.89
C THR A 437 -52.43 25.09 14.97
N LYS A 438 -51.52 26.02 14.65
CA LYS A 438 -51.84 27.46 14.60
C LYS A 438 -52.77 27.82 13.43
N VAL A 439 -52.64 27.16 12.28
CA VAL A 439 -53.58 27.28 11.14
C VAL A 439 -54.95 26.73 11.52
N HIS A 440 -55.03 25.60 12.22
CA HIS A 440 -56.29 25.05 12.75
C HIS A 440 -56.94 26.02 13.76
N GLN A 441 -56.17 26.58 14.69
CA GLN A 441 -56.66 27.60 15.63
C GLN A 441 -57.22 28.82 14.89
N LEU A 442 -56.42 29.46 14.02
CA LEU A 442 -56.84 30.64 13.25
C LEU A 442 -58.05 30.34 12.34
N THR A 443 -58.15 29.12 11.80
CA THR A 443 -59.31 28.67 11.03
C THR A 443 -60.54 28.57 11.93
N SER A 444 -60.43 27.99 13.13
CA SER A 444 -61.53 27.91 14.10
C SER A 444 -62.02 29.30 14.53
N GLU A 445 -61.09 30.22 14.85
CA GLU A 445 -61.38 31.63 15.13
C GLU A 445 -62.08 32.31 13.95
N GLN A 446 -61.60 32.08 12.72
CA GLN A 446 -62.24 32.63 11.52
C GLN A 446 -63.64 32.05 11.30
N THR A 447 -63.92 30.78 11.64
CA THR A 447 -65.29 30.23 11.57
C THR A 447 -66.21 30.81 12.65
N LEU A 448 -65.69 31.08 13.85
CA LEU A 448 -66.44 31.75 14.92
C LEU A 448 -66.79 33.18 14.54
N ILE A 449 -65.81 33.94 14.03
CA ILE A 449 -66.03 35.31 13.51
C ILE A 449 -67.03 35.28 12.36
N LYS A 450 -66.87 34.40 11.34
CA LYS A 450 -67.83 34.27 10.22
C LYS A 450 -69.24 33.90 10.68
N ARG A 451 -69.40 33.09 11.74
CA ARG A 451 -70.72 32.81 12.34
C ARG A 451 -71.30 34.06 13.00
N SER A 452 -70.51 34.76 13.82
CA SER A 452 -70.90 36.03 14.45
C SER A 452 -71.30 37.08 13.40
N THR A 453 -70.53 37.26 12.33
CA THR A 453 -70.86 38.16 11.22
C THR A 453 -72.21 37.81 10.63
N LYS A 454 -72.48 36.54 10.30
CA LYS A 454 -73.79 36.08 9.79
C LYS A 454 -74.94 36.29 10.78
N GLU A 455 -74.69 36.13 12.08
CA GLU A 455 -75.67 36.47 13.11
C GLU A 455 -75.95 37.97 13.17
N HIS A 456 -74.94 38.84 13.02
CA HIS A 456 -75.14 40.28 12.96
C HIS A 456 -75.80 40.73 11.65
N GLU A 457 -75.48 40.10 10.51
CA GLU A 457 -76.15 40.30 9.22
C GLU A 457 -77.64 39.93 9.32
N THR A 458 -77.97 38.75 9.87
CA THR A 458 -79.36 38.31 10.05
C THR A 458 -80.14 39.15 11.06
N LYS A 459 -79.53 39.53 12.20
CA LYS A 459 -80.11 40.50 13.15
C LYS A 459 -80.36 41.86 12.47
N THR A 460 -79.43 42.34 11.63
CA THR A 460 -79.59 43.59 10.87
C THR A 460 -80.70 43.49 9.82
N ALA A 461 -80.77 42.37 9.10
CA ALA A 461 -81.84 42.11 8.12
C ALA A 461 -83.22 42.02 8.78
N MET A 462 -83.32 41.38 9.96
CA MET A 462 -84.55 41.35 10.76
C MET A 462 -84.97 42.74 11.24
N LEU A 463 -84.03 43.55 11.75
CA LEU A 463 -84.31 44.92 12.17
C LEU A 463 -84.71 45.83 11.00
N LEU A 464 -84.09 45.66 9.82
CA LEU A 464 -84.49 46.36 8.59
C LEU A 464 -85.89 45.93 8.12
N GLY A 465 -86.21 44.64 8.21
CA GLY A 465 -87.54 44.10 7.92
C GLY A 465 -88.62 44.63 8.88
N GLN A 466 -88.34 44.62 10.18
CA GLN A 466 -89.23 45.23 11.18
C GLN A 466 -89.41 46.74 10.94
N LEU A 467 -88.33 47.46 10.60
CA LEU A 467 -88.41 48.88 10.27
C LEU A 467 -89.20 49.15 8.99
N SER A 468 -89.13 48.28 7.97
CA SER A 468 -89.96 48.41 6.77
C SER A 468 -91.42 48.05 7.03
N GLU A 469 -91.70 47.03 7.85
CA GLU A 469 -93.06 46.65 8.28
C GLU A 469 -93.73 47.76 9.10
N GLN A 470 -93.01 48.39 10.04
CA GLN A 470 -93.53 49.52 10.81
C GLN A 470 -93.74 50.76 9.92
N LYS A 471 -92.83 51.04 8.97
CA LYS A 471 -93.04 52.09 7.96
C LYS A 471 -94.28 51.80 7.09
N GLN A 472 -94.49 50.55 6.69
CA GLN A 472 -95.64 50.14 5.89
C GLN A 472 -96.95 50.30 6.69
N LYS A 473 -96.99 49.85 7.94
CA LYS A 473 -98.13 50.06 8.84
C LYS A 473 -98.44 51.54 9.06
N HIS A 474 -97.43 52.37 9.31
CA HIS A 474 -97.64 53.82 9.41
C HIS A 474 -98.09 54.47 8.09
N LEU A 475 -97.70 53.94 6.93
CA LEU A 475 -98.23 54.39 5.64
C LEU A 475 -99.71 53.99 5.46
N GLU A 476 -100.09 52.77 5.86
CA GLU A 476 -101.47 52.27 5.82
C GLU A 476 -102.39 52.98 6.84
N GLU A 477 -101.88 53.30 8.03
CA GLU A 477 -102.52 54.18 9.02
C GLU A 477 -102.73 55.58 8.43
N VAL A 478 -101.71 56.18 7.82
CA VAL A 478 -101.81 57.49 7.17
C VAL A 478 -102.77 57.46 5.97
N GLU A 479 -102.84 56.36 5.20
CA GLU A 479 -103.77 56.23 4.07
C GLU A 479 -105.22 56.01 4.55
N SER A 480 -105.45 55.21 5.58
CA SER A 480 -106.78 55.02 6.17
C SER A 480 -107.29 56.29 6.86
N LEU A 481 -106.42 57.02 7.57
CA LEU A 481 -106.74 58.36 8.09
C LEU A 481 -107.06 59.36 6.96
N LYS A 482 -106.34 59.34 5.83
CA LYS A 482 -106.68 60.14 4.65
C LYS A 482 -108.03 59.76 4.03
N LYS A 483 -108.38 58.47 4.00
CA LYS A 483 -109.69 57.99 3.52
C LYS A 483 -110.81 58.47 4.42
N SER A 484 -110.71 58.24 5.74
CA SER A 484 -111.67 58.75 6.73
C SER A 484 -111.80 60.28 6.70
N LEU A 485 -110.70 61.02 6.53
CA LEU A 485 -110.73 62.48 6.35
C LEU A 485 -111.47 62.88 5.07
N ASN A 486 -111.23 62.20 3.95
CA ASN A 486 -111.95 62.44 2.69
C ASN A 486 -113.44 62.08 2.79
N GLU A 487 -113.79 60.99 3.46
CA GLU A 487 -115.17 60.59 3.75
C GLU A 487 -115.88 61.65 4.61
N HIS A 488 -115.22 62.16 5.66
CA HIS A 488 -115.76 63.25 6.46
C HIS A 488 -115.84 64.58 5.69
N ILE A 489 -114.92 64.86 4.76
CA ILE A 489 -115.03 66.01 3.85
C ILE A 489 -116.23 65.86 2.91
N GLN A 490 -116.46 64.66 2.35
CA GLN A 490 -117.62 64.36 1.52
C GLN A 490 -118.93 64.45 2.31
N GLN A 491 -118.99 63.88 3.52
CA GLN A 491 -120.15 64.01 4.42
C GLN A 491 -120.42 65.47 4.79
N ASN A 492 -119.37 66.27 5.06
CA ASN A 492 -119.49 67.69 5.37
C ASN A 492 -119.96 68.51 4.15
N ALA A 493 -119.54 68.14 2.94
CA ALA A 493 -120.03 68.72 1.70
C ALA A 493 -121.50 68.33 1.42
N GLN A 494 -121.87 67.06 1.64
CA GLN A 494 -123.24 66.57 1.51
C GLN A 494 -124.17 67.28 2.51
N LEU A 495 -123.81 67.32 3.80
CA LEU A 495 -124.59 68.04 4.82
C LEU A 495 -124.71 69.55 4.55
N LYS A 496 -123.75 70.16 3.84
CA LYS A 496 -123.85 71.55 3.36
C LYS A 496 -124.81 71.68 2.18
N GLN A 497 -124.83 70.72 1.27
CA GLN A 497 -125.79 70.64 0.17
C GLN A 497 -127.20 70.41 0.71
N ASP A 498 -127.38 69.43 1.60
CA ASP A 498 -128.64 69.15 2.28
C ASP A 498 -129.15 70.38 3.07
N LEU A 499 -128.24 71.13 3.72
CA LEU A 499 -128.58 72.41 4.37
C LEU A 499 -128.99 73.50 3.38
N PHE A 500 -128.38 73.55 2.19
CA PHE A 500 -128.75 74.49 1.14
C PHE A 500 -130.13 74.15 0.57
N ASP A 501 -130.38 72.87 0.31
CA ASP A 501 -131.65 72.38 -0.23
C ASP A 501 -132.77 72.51 0.81
N GLN A 502 -132.55 72.15 2.08
CA GLN A 502 -133.48 72.41 3.18
C GLN A 502 -133.75 73.91 3.39
N ARG A 503 -132.78 74.79 3.11
CA ARG A 503 -132.98 76.25 3.14
C ARG A 503 -133.77 76.74 1.92
N GLY A 504 -133.57 76.12 0.75
CA GLY A 504 -134.39 76.29 -0.45
C GLY A 504 -135.84 75.88 -0.21
N GLU A 505 -136.06 74.66 0.29
CA GLU A 505 -137.37 74.14 0.70
C GLU A 505 -138.02 75.04 1.75
N ASN A 506 -137.30 75.50 2.79
CA ASN A 506 -137.84 76.47 3.74
C ASN A 506 -138.28 77.79 3.09
N SER A 507 -137.62 78.25 2.02
CA SER A 507 -138.06 79.43 1.26
C SER A 507 -139.33 79.16 0.44
N ILE A 508 -139.46 77.95 -0.13
CA ILE A 508 -140.64 77.49 -0.88
C ILE A 508 -141.82 77.26 0.07
N ILE A 509 -141.58 76.68 1.24
CA ILE A 509 -142.54 76.43 2.31
C ILE A 509 -143.02 77.76 2.90
N LYS A 510 -142.12 78.74 3.14
CA LYS A 510 -142.55 80.11 3.49
C LYS A 510 -143.46 80.71 2.42
N ARG A 511 -143.10 80.63 1.13
CA ARG A 511 -143.98 81.08 0.03
C ARG A 511 -145.33 80.35 0.02
N LYS A 512 -145.35 79.03 0.22
CA LYS A 512 -146.59 78.24 0.32
C LYS A 512 -147.45 78.69 1.50
N TYR A 513 -146.87 78.93 2.67
CA TYR A 513 -147.61 79.44 3.83
C TYR A 513 -148.05 80.89 3.67
N GLU A 514 -147.28 81.77 3.01
CA GLU A 514 -147.71 83.14 2.69
C GLU A 514 -148.88 83.19 1.69
N LEU A 515 -148.93 82.23 0.75
CA LEU A 515 -150.06 82.07 -0.17
C LEU A 515 -151.26 81.44 0.56
N SER A 516 -151.04 80.35 1.28
CA SER A 516 -152.07 79.65 2.05
C SER A 516 -152.70 80.52 3.14
N LEU A 517 -151.95 81.41 3.81
CA LEU A 517 -152.53 82.40 4.73
C LEU A 517 -153.46 83.38 4.02
N LYS A 518 -153.14 83.82 2.79
CA LYS A 518 -154.00 84.70 1.98
C LYS A 518 -155.24 83.97 1.42
N GLU A 519 -155.21 82.64 1.41
CA GLU A 519 -156.30 81.77 0.98
C GLU A 519 -157.22 81.44 2.18
N VAL A 520 -156.66 80.94 3.28
CA VAL A 520 -157.35 80.71 4.56
C VAL A 520 -157.99 82.00 5.09
N GLN A 521 -157.36 83.17 4.93
CA GLN A 521 -157.95 84.45 5.35
C GLN A 521 -159.14 84.90 4.47
N LYS A 522 -159.37 84.26 3.31
CA LYS A 522 -160.64 84.35 2.55
C LYS A 522 -161.62 83.25 2.97
N GLU A 523 -161.15 82.01 3.12
CA GLU A 523 -161.98 80.86 3.47
C GLU A 523 -162.56 80.92 4.90
N LEU A 524 -161.91 81.60 5.83
CA LEU A 524 -162.43 81.85 7.18
C LEU A 524 -163.64 82.81 7.17
N GLN A 525 -163.84 83.58 6.10
CA GLN A 525 -165.09 84.31 5.85
C GLN A 525 -166.18 83.42 5.21
N HIS A 526 -165.83 82.19 4.81
CA HIS A 526 -166.71 81.16 4.26
C HIS A 526 -166.92 79.98 5.23
N CYS A 527 -166.95 80.23 6.55
CA CYS A 527 -167.42 79.25 7.55
C CYS A 527 -168.92 78.93 7.40
N ARG A 528 -169.30 78.23 6.33
CA ARG A 528 -170.65 77.70 6.08
C ARG A 528 -170.60 76.26 5.58
N LYS A 529 -170.69 75.35 6.56
CA LYS A 529 -171.04 73.92 6.47
C LYS A 529 -169.90 72.94 6.15
N ASN A 530 -169.28 72.52 7.24
CA ASN A 530 -168.98 71.14 7.66
C ASN A 530 -168.30 70.15 6.69
N LEU A 531 -167.45 69.21 7.11
CA LEU A 531 -166.50 69.00 8.23
C LEU A 531 -166.17 67.49 8.25
N ASP A 532 -164.88 67.20 8.04
CA ASP A 532 -164.07 66.05 8.43
C ASP A 532 -164.39 64.58 8.04
N GLY A 533 -163.30 63.89 7.71
CA GLY A 533 -163.16 62.44 7.57
C GLY A 533 -162.11 61.87 8.54
N PHE A 534 -161.35 60.84 8.15
CA PHE A 534 -160.66 59.96 9.10
C PHE A 534 -159.33 59.34 8.54
N LYS A 535 -158.29 59.27 9.39
CA LYS A 535 -157.21 58.23 9.47
C LYS A 535 -155.99 58.11 8.49
N ASN A 536 -154.85 57.71 9.11
CA ASN A 536 -153.82 56.67 8.75
C ASN A 536 -152.71 56.88 7.66
N THR A 537 -151.55 56.15 7.59
CA THR A 537 -150.64 55.33 8.50
C THR A 537 -149.36 54.77 7.75
N ASP A 538 -148.39 54.16 8.49
CA ASP A 538 -147.36 53.09 8.14
C ASP A 538 -145.88 53.47 7.76
N ARG A 539 -144.78 52.67 7.91
CA ARG A 539 -144.44 51.31 8.50
C ARG A 539 -142.99 51.22 9.13
N SER A 540 -142.22 50.10 9.01
CA SER A 540 -141.05 49.63 9.83
C SER A 540 -140.39 48.32 9.27
N SER A 541 -139.25 47.70 9.69
CA SER A 541 -137.96 48.08 10.37
C SER A 541 -136.91 46.89 10.49
N SER A 542 -135.64 47.16 10.88
CA SER A 542 -134.64 46.29 11.63
C SER A 542 -133.97 45.01 10.99
N SER A 543 -132.97 44.34 11.64
CA SER A 543 -131.48 44.61 11.59
C SER A 543 -130.52 43.65 12.40
N SER A 544 -129.27 43.40 11.92
CA SER A 544 -127.96 43.14 12.65
C SER A 544 -127.46 41.73 13.18
N SER A 545 -126.12 41.62 13.51
CA SER A 545 -125.28 40.54 14.18
C SER A 545 -124.61 39.40 13.32
N SER A 546 -123.59 38.54 13.68
CA SER A 546 -122.36 38.46 14.57
C SER A 546 -121.66 37.03 14.44
N SER A 547 -120.49 36.54 14.97
CA SER A 547 -119.10 37.00 15.37
C SER A 547 -118.14 35.79 15.81
N LEU A 548 -116.84 36.03 16.20
CA LEU A 548 -115.81 35.15 16.94
C LEU A 548 -114.71 34.28 16.19
N SER A 549 -113.62 33.81 16.88
CA SER A 549 -112.39 33.09 16.34
C SER A 549 -111.37 32.48 17.40
N GLY A 550 -110.39 31.60 17.02
CA GLY A 550 -109.20 31.07 17.82
C GLY A 550 -108.52 29.76 17.26
N ASP A 551 -107.40 29.12 17.73
CA ASP A 551 -106.18 29.46 18.56
C ASP A 551 -105.08 28.30 18.72
N LYS A 552 -103.74 28.61 18.83
CA LYS A 552 -102.50 27.87 19.36
C LYS A 552 -102.05 26.41 18.93
N ALA A 553 -100.93 25.77 19.40
CA ALA A 553 -99.44 26.06 19.39
C ALA A 553 -98.48 24.94 20.00
N ASN A 554 -97.14 24.94 19.68
CA ASN A 554 -95.92 24.34 20.36
C ASN A 554 -95.60 22.79 20.43
N ALA A 555 -94.41 22.24 20.84
CA ALA A 555 -92.93 22.57 20.74
C ALA A 555 -91.96 21.54 21.49
N TYR A 556 -90.61 21.72 21.42
CA TYR A 556 -89.49 21.19 22.31
C TYR A 556 -89.10 19.66 22.24
N SER A 557 -87.97 19.06 22.72
CA SER A 557 -86.57 19.36 23.22
C SER A 557 -85.83 17.99 23.52
N GLU A 558 -84.61 17.67 24.05
CA GLU A 558 -83.23 18.17 24.46
C GLU A 558 -82.39 16.87 24.88
N ASP A 559 -81.08 16.70 25.21
CA ASP A 559 -79.75 17.41 25.32
C ASP A 559 -78.59 16.40 24.91
N ASN A 560 -77.39 16.04 25.47
CA ASN A 560 -76.44 16.35 26.60
C ASN A 560 -74.99 15.83 26.24
N VAL A 561 -73.93 15.99 27.09
CA VAL A 561 -72.47 15.80 26.75
C VAL A 561 -71.54 15.37 27.93
N LYS A 562 -70.51 14.50 27.76
CA LYS A 562 -69.19 14.38 28.54
C LYS A 562 -68.34 13.13 28.11
N VAL A 563 -67.11 12.80 28.59
CA VAL A 563 -65.76 13.48 28.51
C VAL A 563 -64.55 12.57 28.97
N ILE A 564 -63.29 12.84 28.53
CA ILE A 564 -61.92 12.44 29.03
C ILE A 564 -61.27 11.04 28.71
N GLN A 565 -59.92 11.07 28.58
CA GLN A 565 -58.85 10.07 28.24
C GLN A 565 -58.23 9.33 29.48
N PRO A 566 -57.12 8.53 29.38
CA PRO A 566 -56.60 7.60 28.33
C PRO A 566 -56.21 6.20 28.89
N ASP A 567 -55.82 5.24 28.03
CA ASP A 567 -54.59 4.42 28.25
C ASP A 567 -54.13 3.71 26.95
N ALA A 568 -52.91 3.15 26.92
CA ALA A 568 -52.32 2.50 25.75
C ALA A 568 -51.46 1.25 26.08
N GLU A 569 -52.10 0.11 26.37
CA GLU A 569 -51.40 -1.16 26.51
C GLU A 569 -50.91 -1.70 25.16
N ILE A 570 -49.62 -2.08 25.07
CA ILE A 570 -49.03 -2.71 23.89
C ILE A 570 -49.42 -4.18 23.86
N ASP A 571 -50.10 -4.61 22.79
CA ASP A 571 -50.53 -5.99 22.61
C ASP A 571 -49.36 -6.97 22.58
N ARG A 572 -49.34 -7.87 23.57
CA ARG A 572 -48.33 -8.92 23.75
C ARG A 572 -48.28 -9.88 22.57
N GLN A 573 -49.38 -10.08 21.85
CA GLN A 573 -49.42 -10.94 20.66
C GLN A 573 -48.54 -10.38 19.53
N THR A 574 -48.59 -9.06 19.26
CA THR A 574 -47.74 -8.42 18.26
C THR A 574 -46.24 -8.56 18.57
N LEU A 575 -45.86 -8.51 19.85
CA LEU A 575 -44.48 -8.70 20.29
C LEU A 575 -44.00 -10.14 20.08
N ILE A 576 -44.85 -11.13 20.39
CA ILE A 576 -44.56 -12.55 20.14
C ILE A 576 -44.40 -12.82 18.64
N GLU A 577 -45.29 -12.29 17.80
CA GLU A 577 -45.16 -12.40 16.34
C GLU A 577 -43.87 -11.77 15.81
N HIS A 578 -43.47 -10.61 16.35
CA HIS A 578 -42.20 -9.97 16.00
C HIS A 578 -40.99 -10.84 16.39
N ILE A 579 -41.00 -11.45 17.58
CA ILE A 579 -39.94 -12.35 18.03
C ILE A 579 -39.84 -13.59 17.12
N VAL A 580 -40.95 -14.25 16.79
CA VAL A 580 -40.96 -15.43 15.89
C VAL A 580 -40.49 -15.05 14.47
N LYS A 581 -40.83 -13.84 14.01
CA LYS A 581 -40.37 -13.31 12.71
C LYS A 581 -38.87 -13.04 12.71
N LEU A 582 -38.31 -12.47 13.78
CA LEU A 582 -36.86 -12.31 13.95
C LEU A 582 -36.14 -13.66 14.06
N GLN A 583 -36.67 -14.62 14.81
CA GLN A 583 -36.08 -15.96 14.93
C GLN A 583 -36.01 -16.68 13.59
N ARG A 584 -37.07 -16.61 12.75
CA ARG A 584 -37.04 -17.14 11.37
C ARG A 584 -36.03 -16.44 10.46
N ILE A 585 -35.81 -15.14 10.63
CA ILE A 585 -34.78 -14.40 9.89
C ILE A 585 -33.38 -14.78 10.40
N SER A 586 -33.21 -15.00 11.70
CA SER A 586 -31.95 -15.43 12.30
C SER A 586 -31.55 -16.85 11.87
N ALA A 587 -32.50 -17.80 11.85
CA ALA A 587 -32.27 -19.16 11.37
C ALA A 587 -31.77 -19.17 9.92
N ARG A 588 -32.45 -18.45 9.01
CA ARG A 588 -32.03 -18.30 7.60
C ARG A 588 -30.68 -17.61 7.43
N LYS A 589 -30.28 -16.75 8.37
CA LYS A 589 -28.94 -16.16 8.40
C LYS A 589 -27.89 -17.18 8.84
N SER A 590 -28.19 -18.04 9.82
CA SER A 590 -27.33 -19.16 10.23
C SER A 590 -27.13 -20.12 9.05
N GLU A 591 -28.22 -20.65 8.48
CA GLU A 591 -28.18 -21.54 7.29
C GLU A 591 -27.34 -20.97 6.14
N LYS A 592 -27.33 -19.64 5.98
CA LYS A 592 -26.53 -18.96 4.96
C LYS A 592 -25.06 -18.76 5.35
N ILE A 593 -24.74 -18.62 6.64
CA ILE A 593 -23.37 -18.63 7.16
C ILE A 593 -22.79 -20.04 7.01
N ASP A 594 -23.51 -21.06 7.49
CA ASP A 594 -23.11 -22.48 7.43
C ASP A 594 -22.75 -22.90 5.98
N PHE A 595 -23.59 -22.54 5.01
CA PHE A 595 -23.33 -22.74 3.57
C PHE A 595 -22.09 -22.00 3.06
N LEU A 596 -21.82 -20.77 3.54
CA LEU A 596 -20.65 -20.01 3.12
C LEU A 596 -19.36 -20.56 3.74
N GLU A 597 -19.41 -21.07 4.97
CA GLU A 597 -18.28 -21.75 5.61
C GLU A 597 -17.95 -23.07 4.91
N GLU A 598 -18.94 -23.89 4.55
CA GLU A 598 -18.72 -25.12 3.76
C GLU A 598 -18.11 -24.82 2.37
N HIS A 599 -18.58 -23.75 1.70
CA HIS A 599 -18.02 -23.29 0.44
C HIS A 599 -16.58 -22.77 0.59
N ILE A 600 -16.26 -22.02 1.66
CA ILE A 600 -14.90 -21.54 1.96
C ILE A 600 -13.96 -22.74 2.24
N ASN A 601 -14.40 -23.71 3.05
CA ASN A 601 -13.63 -24.93 3.33
C ASN A 601 -13.34 -25.73 2.05
N THR A 602 -14.33 -25.85 1.16
CA THR A 602 -14.17 -26.47 -0.16
C THR A 602 -13.12 -25.73 -1.01
N LEU A 603 -13.18 -24.40 -1.04
CA LEU A 603 -12.24 -23.56 -1.78
C LEU A 603 -10.80 -23.66 -1.23
N ILE A 604 -10.64 -23.75 0.10
CA ILE A 604 -9.35 -23.98 0.76
C ILE A 604 -8.78 -25.35 0.37
N ALA A 605 -9.61 -26.40 0.36
CA ALA A 605 -9.19 -27.75 -0.06
C ALA A 605 -8.74 -27.78 -1.53
N GLU A 606 -9.45 -27.08 -2.43
CA GLU A 606 -8.99 -26.90 -3.82
C GLU A 606 -7.66 -26.14 -3.91
N LEU A 607 -7.50 -25.06 -3.15
CA LEU A 607 -6.29 -24.24 -3.18
C LEU A 607 -5.08 -25.04 -2.68
N GLN A 608 -5.22 -25.80 -1.60
CA GLN A 608 -4.20 -26.74 -1.12
C GLN A 608 -3.87 -27.82 -2.17
N LYS A 609 -4.87 -28.38 -2.86
CA LYS A 609 -4.68 -29.38 -3.92
C LYS A 609 -3.92 -28.78 -5.13
N LYS A 610 -4.28 -27.56 -5.55
CA LYS A 610 -3.60 -26.82 -6.63
C LYS A 610 -2.17 -26.43 -6.23
N SER A 611 -1.96 -26.00 -4.99
CA SER A 611 -0.63 -25.67 -4.44
C SER A 611 0.30 -26.90 -4.40
N LYS A 612 -0.18 -28.06 -3.93
CA LYS A 612 0.57 -29.33 -3.99
C LYS A 612 0.90 -29.74 -5.43
N LEU A 613 -0.04 -29.57 -6.37
CA LEU A 613 0.21 -29.84 -7.79
C LEU A 613 1.32 -28.93 -8.34
N LEU A 614 1.29 -27.64 -8.01
CA LEU A 614 2.26 -26.64 -8.45
C LEU A 614 3.65 -26.91 -7.85
N GLN A 615 3.72 -27.30 -6.57
CA GLN A 615 4.97 -27.76 -5.92
C GLN A 615 5.57 -28.98 -6.63
N ILE A 616 4.74 -29.95 -7.02
CA ILE A 616 5.18 -31.13 -7.81
C ILE A 616 5.68 -30.72 -9.20
N TYR A 617 5.06 -29.73 -9.85
CA TYR A 617 5.54 -29.21 -11.13
C TYR A 617 6.89 -28.47 -10.99
N MET A 618 7.06 -27.59 -10.00
CA MET A 618 8.32 -26.88 -9.77
C MET A 618 9.49 -27.85 -9.50
N LEU A 619 9.28 -28.87 -8.66
CA LEU A 619 10.27 -29.91 -8.38
C LEU A 619 10.59 -30.78 -9.62
N ARG A 620 9.68 -30.84 -10.60
CA ARG A 620 9.87 -31.56 -11.86
C ARG A 620 10.54 -30.70 -12.94
N GLU A 621 10.28 -29.40 -12.99
CA GLU A 621 10.89 -28.48 -13.97
C GLU A 621 12.37 -28.19 -13.69
N GLN A 622 12.78 -28.15 -12.41
CA GLN A 622 14.17 -27.87 -12.01
C GLN A 622 15.23 -28.82 -12.61
N THR A 623 14.83 -29.97 -13.16
CA THR A 623 15.73 -30.91 -13.85
C THR A 623 15.71 -30.81 -15.38
N GLY A 624 14.91 -29.92 -15.99
CA GLY A 624 14.69 -29.91 -17.44
C GLY A 624 14.80 -28.56 -18.18
N THR A 625 14.64 -27.41 -17.53
CA THR A 625 14.39 -26.13 -18.23
C THR A 625 15.51 -25.08 -18.16
N LEU A 626 16.66 -25.37 -17.52
CA LEU A 626 17.82 -24.47 -17.51
C LEU A 626 18.68 -24.59 -18.78
N THR A 627 18.09 -24.27 -19.94
CA THR A 627 18.83 -24.12 -21.19
C THR A 627 19.39 -22.71 -21.32
N SER A 628 20.72 -22.58 -21.46
CA SER A 628 21.40 -21.29 -21.58
C SER A 628 20.97 -20.51 -22.83
N ASP A 629 21.01 -19.18 -22.80
CA ASP A 629 20.71 -18.30 -23.94
C ASP A 629 21.41 -18.72 -25.24
N LYS A 630 22.64 -19.26 -25.15
CA LYS A 630 23.38 -19.78 -26.31
C LYS A 630 22.70 -20.99 -26.94
N MET A 631 22.14 -21.87 -26.11
CA MET A 631 21.36 -23.03 -26.56
C MET A 631 20.01 -22.60 -27.15
N ASP A 632 19.36 -21.59 -26.57
CA ASP A 632 18.04 -21.14 -27.05
C ASP A 632 18.13 -20.33 -28.35
N ASN A 633 19.19 -19.54 -28.53
CA ASN A 633 19.54 -18.99 -29.84
C ASN A 633 19.85 -20.12 -30.85
N SER A 634 20.60 -21.16 -30.45
CA SER A 634 20.88 -22.31 -31.32
C SER A 634 19.61 -23.08 -31.71
N LYS A 635 18.66 -23.29 -30.79
CA LYS A 635 17.33 -23.86 -31.09
C LYS A 635 16.56 -22.97 -32.07
N ALA A 636 16.59 -21.65 -31.86
CA ALA A 636 15.93 -20.69 -32.74
C ALA A 636 16.52 -20.67 -34.15
N ASP A 637 17.82 -20.94 -34.32
CA ASP A 637 18.45 -21.10 -35.64
C ASP A 637 18.18 -22.48 -36.27
N LEU A 638 18.19 -23.56 -35.48
CA LEU A 638 17.73 -24.89 -35.93
C LEU A 638 16.27 -24.89 -36.39
N ALA A 639 15.41 -24.10 -35.74
CA ALA A 639 14.01 -23.89 -36.13
C ALA A 639 13.80 -23.00 -37.37
N LYS A 640 14.88 -22.40 -37.92
CA LYS A 640 14.86 -21.65 -39.20
C LYS A 640 15.29 -22.50 -40.41
N LEU A 641 15.86 -23.69 -40.19
CA LEU A 641 16.04 -24.67 -41.26
C LEU A 641 14.68 -25.30 -41.63
N ASN A 642 14.57 -25.85 -42.85
CA ASN A 642 13.40 -26.62 -43.25
C ASN A 642 13.64 -28.13 -43.06
N GLY A 643 12.62 -28.84 -42.58
CA GLY A 643 12.57 -30.30 -42.48
C GLY A 643 12.34 -30.83 -41.05
N VAL A 644 12.21 -32.16 -40.95
CA VAL A 644 11.82 -32.92 -39.73
C VAL A 644 12.51 -32.43 -38.43
N MET A 645 13.82 -32.14 -38.46
CA MET A 645 14.57 -31.67 -37.28
C MET A 645 14.15 -30.27 -36.81
N ALA A 646 13.75 -29.37 -37.71
CA ALA A 646 13.26 -28.05 -37.33
C ALA A 646 11.87 -28.14 -36.69
N SER A 647 11.00 -29.01 -37.22
CA SER A 647 9.69 -29.34 -36.63
C SER A 647 9.77 -29.98 -35.23
N MET A 648 10.95 -30.49 -34.82
CA MET A 648 11.21 -31.02 -33.47
C MET A 648 11.63 -29.95 -32.44
N TYR A 649 12.18 -28.82 -32.89
CA TYR A 649 12.62 -27.71 -32.03
C TYR A 649 11.73 -26.45 -32.14
N SER A 650 10.87 -26.39 -33.16
CA SER A 650 9.86 -25.35 -33.33
C SER A 650 8.57 -25.71 -32.60
N SER A 651 7.89 -24.72 -32.03
CA SER A 651 6.54 -24.89 -31.42
C SER A 651 5.42 -25.13 -32.45
N ARG A 652 5.76 -25.28 -33.74
CA ARG A 652 4.83 -25.64 -34.82
C ARG A 652 5.40 -26.82 -35.60
N VAL A 653 4.63 -27.89 -35.71
CA VAL A 653 4.92 -28.99 -36.64
C VAL A 653 4.76 -28.44 -38.05
N ALA A 654 5.87 -28.24 -38.75
CA ALA A 654 5.93 -27.67 -40.10
C ALA A 654 6.02 -28.75 -41.19
N ASP A 655 6.00 -30.02 -40.81
CA ASP A 655 6.22 -31.18 -41.67
C ASP A 655 5.21 -32.28 -41.32
N GLU A 656 4.31 -32.59 -42.26
CA GLU A 656 3.22 -33.58 -42.08
C GLU A 656 3.76 -35.01 -41.93
N HIS A 657 5.02 -35.27 -42.31
CA HIS A 657 5.68 -36.55 -42.11
C HIS A 657 6.27 -36.76 -40.71
N LEU A 658 6.22 -35.76 -39.82
CA LEU A 658 6.67 -35.93 -38.42
C LEU A 658 5.66 -36.73 -37.59
N THR A 659 5.71 -38.06 -37.71
CA THR A 659 4.93 -38.96 -36.84
C THR A 659 5.57 -39.11 -35.46
N LEU A 660 4.76 -39.47 -34.46
CA LEU A 660 5.25 -39.75 -33.10
C LEU A 660 6.31 -40.87 -33.08
N GLU A 661 6.14 -41.89 -33.93
CA GLU A 661 7.10 -43.00 -34.06
C GLU A 661 8.45 -42.53 -34.62
N LEU A 662 8.44 -41.69 -35.67
CA LEU A 662 9.64 -41.08 -36.22
C LEU A 662 10.34 -40.15 -35.20
N SER A 663 9.57 -39.38 -34.43
CA SER A 663 10.12 -38.49 -33.39
C SER A 663 10.82 -39.27 -32.25
N LEU A 664 10.33 -40.47 -31.91
CA LEU A 664 10.93 -41.34 -30.90
C LEU A 664 12.18 -42.05 -31.42
N ASP A 665 12.18 -42.48 -32.68
CA ASP A 665 13.37 -43.07 -33.32
C ASP A 665 14.49 -42.04 -33.54
N ILE A 666 14.15 -40.80 -33.93
CA ILE A 666 15.10 -39.68 -33.99
C ILE A 666 15.70 -39.40 -32.61
N ASN A 667 14.89 -39.36 -31.54
CA ASN A 667 15.41 -39.18 -30.18
C ASN A 667 16.35 -40.31 -29.75
N ARG A 668 16.02 -41.57 -30.02
CA ARG A 668 16.91 -42.72 -29.73
C ARG A 668 18.25 -42.60 -30.46
N LYS A 669 18.24 -42.18 -31.73
CA LYS A 669 19.45 -41.99 -32.54
C LYS A 669 20.29 -40.81 -32.06
N LEU A 670 19.66 -39.68 -31.70
CA LEU A 670 20.34 -38.53 -31.11
C LEU A 670 20.95 -38.88 -29.75
N GLN A 671 20.25 -39.63 -28.90
CA GLN A 671 20.77 -40.12 -27.62
C GLN A 671 22.00 -41.02 -27.83
N ALA A 672 21.92 -42.01 -28.72
CA ALA A 672 23.06 -42.90 -29.00
C ALA A 672 24.29 -42.15 -29.55
N VAL A 673 24.09 -41.15 -30.42
CA VAL A 673 25.17 -40.27 -30.91
C VAL A 673 25.75 -39.40 -29.80
N LEU A 674 24.93 -38.92 -28.87
CA LEU A 674 25.37 -38.11 -27.74
C LEU A 674 26.13 -38.94 -26.70
N GLU A 675 25.71 -40.19 -26.45
CA GLU A 675 26.42 -41.15 -25.59
C GLU A 675 27.79 -41.53 -26.18
N ASP A 676 27.87 -41.83 -27.49
CA ASP A 676 29.13 -42.07 -28.21
C ASP A 676 30.04 -40.82 -28.23
N ALA A 677 29.48 -39.63 -28.45
CA ALA A 677 30.24 -38.37 -28.40
C ALA A 677 30.78 -38.07 -27.00
N LEU A 678 30.03 -38.36 -25.93
CA LEU A 678 30.51 -38.25 -24.54
C LEU A 678 31.62 -39.28 -24.25
N LEU A 679 31.45 -40.53 -24.66
CA LEU A 679 32.45 -41.59 -24.50
C LEU A 679 33.77 -41.24 -25.22
N LYS A 680 33.67 -40.68 -26.43
CA LYS A 680 34.82 -40.16 -27.20
C LYS A 680 35.47 -38.96 -26.51
N ASN A 681 34.72 -38.01 -25.98
CA ASN A 681 35.28 -36.88 -25.22
C ASN A 681 35.97 -37.31 -23.92
N ILE A 682 35.41 -38.27 -23.18
CA ILE A 682 36.04 -38.87 -21.99
C ILE A 682 37.36 -39.57 -22.37
N THR A 683 37.40 -40.26 -23.51
CA THR A 683 38.59 -40.94 -24.02
C THR A 683 39.65 -39.95 -24.51
N LEU A 684 39.25 -38.91 -25.25
CA LEU A 684 40.14 -37.83 -25.68
C LEU A 684 40.73 -37.08 -24.48
N LYS A 685 39.93 -36.79 -23.44
CA LYS A 685 40.44 -36.17 -22.22
C LYS A 685 41.52 -37.03 -21.55
N LYS A 686 41.28 -38.33 -21.37
CA LYS A 686 42.30 -39.27 -20.85
C LYS A 686 43.58 -39.27 -21.69
N ASN A 687 43.46 -39.19 -23.03
CA ASN A 687 44.62 -39.15 -23.93
C ASN A 687 45.37 -37.80 -23.86
N VAL A 688 44.68 -36.69 -23.62
CA VAL A 688 45.31 -35.39 -23.34
C VAL A 688 46.00 -35.39 -21.98
N ASP A 689 45.37 -35.97 -20.96
CA ASP A 689 45.93 -36.08 -19.61
C ASP A 689 47.20 -36.96 -19.59
N THR A 690 47.27 -38.03 -20.39
CA THR A 690 48.49 -38.87 -20.53
C THR A 690 49.56 -38.23 -21.41
N LEU A 691 49.19 -37.55 -22.50
CA LEU A 691 50.16 -36.77 -23.30
C LEU A 691 50.75 -35.62 -22.47
N GLY A 692 49.96 -34.96 -21.63
CA GLY A 692 50.43 -33.97 -20.68
C GLY A 692 51.48 -34.55 -19.73
N GLN A 693 51.24 -35.73 -19.16
CA GLN A 693 52.19 -36.43 -18.29
C GLN A 693 53.49 -36.82 -19.01
N GLU A 694 53.44 -37.28 -20.27
CA GLU A 694 54.66 -37.59 -21.03
C GLU A 694 55.42 -36.32 -21.46
N ILE A 695 54.72 -35.23 -21.81
CA ILE A 695 55.34 -33.91 -22.03
C ILE A 695 56.04 -33.43 -20.75
N ASP A 696 55.41 -33.58 -19.59
CA ASP A 696 55.98 -33.25 -18.29
C ASP A 696 57.22 -34.09 -17.96
N ARG A 697 57.20 -35.38 -18.32
CA ARG A 697 58.31 -36.32 -18.17
C ARG A 697 59.47 -35.98 -19.11
N LEU A 698 59.19 -35.68 -20.37
CA LEU A 698 60.19 -35.23 -21.35
C LEU A 698 60.80 -33.87 -20.95
N ASN A 699 60.00 -32.92 -20.47
CA ASN A 699 60.47 -31.63 -19.94
C ASN A 699 61.36 -31.78 -18.68
N LYS A 700 61.16 -32.84 -17.88
CA LYS A 700 62.04 -33.18 -16.75
C LYS A 700 63.35 -33.80 -17.24
N LEU A 701 63.30 -34.66 -18.27
CA LEU A 701 64.49 -35.25 -18.89
C LEU A 701 65.34 -34.24 -19.69
N LEU A 702 64.72 -33.20 -20.27
CA LEU A 702 65.39 -32.14 -21.05
C LEU A 702 65.92 -30.99 -20.17
N LYS A 703 65.77 -31.10 -18.84
CA LYS A 703 66.33 -30.18 -17.83
C LYS A 703 67.45 -30.81 -16.99
N CYS A 704 67.94 -31.98 -17.43
CA CYS A 704 69.09 -32.71 -16.88
C CYS A 704 70.17 -32.84 -17.97
#